data_AF-A0ABC9AW15-F1
#
_entry.id   AF-A0ABC9AW15-F1
#
_cell.length_a   1.000
_cell.length_b   1.000
_cell.length_c   1.000
_cell.angle_alpha   90.00
_cell.angle_beta   90.00
_cell.angle_gamma   90.00
#
_symmetry.space_group_name_H-M   'P 1'
#
loop_
_entity.id
_entity.type
_entity.pdbx_description
1 polymer ?
#
loop_
_entity_poly.entity_id
_entity_poly.type
_entity_poly.pdbx_seq_one_letter_code
_entity_poly.pdbx_strand_id
1 'polypeptide(L)'
;MSGGAQSAAIQATATAADQQQRQAVQVTVSTVPVLSALPRDDGRKDFEVLVRVRAPTDATRRAPVDLVAVLDVSASMARSPESDAKLAPGERSKLDLLKDAMRFIVGHLSDGDRMAIVTFDHNVYPLPKDSAGSELTKISEATRKSLNDTVGVLKVRGYTLFGPGLDMAIKILDGRSDTDKVERVGFIVFLSDGKEMAPDAKDRRWTLMEGYECPNDWKKLEGKLKAAEHTVHTFGFSKFHDPSALHDMADVSGGTYSFLNTGLDKIMDSFAMCLGGLGTVVASNVKIDLAVQDPKVKITAIDAGGYANEVTCGGSAGEITIPALYASEVKDFIVHLDVPSHGKKSEQDLLRVGGLCRLGGESATSEIKKDNVTIDRPPAADEQKQNGEVIKQVLRFKILQMLKHLLDESKKRGWDLKGENRGDAEKLLGEEWGKLKENNQAILSDLHEQQLGGVVESYDGYVTKMRDDLKNGDGGAHVRAFDSSNKLQRVTTMGSPENVIDEFKTDEINKMGRQAKMQRGEPVPEDELPPPPPLPPLPAVAKTPEERLPWPCACPEYDIIGEQLAYWSVVKRDLLRLVEQVEGDGGHRILTGTFRDLSLASINRAMYESVFLAVEHAHNLRSGYCAATGRRAVAAGYDGEERYQYDRQRAVP
;
A
#
# COMPACT_ATOMS: atom_id res chain seq x y z
N MET A 1 -10.21 -48.94 6.83
CA MET A 1 -9.83 -47.69 7.54
C MET A 1 -9.37 -46.57 6.59
N SER A 2 -9.36 -46.74 5.26
CA SER A 2 -8.93 -45.71 4.30
C SER A 2 -9.99 -44.64 3.94
N GLY A 3 -11.28 -44.92 4.15
CA GLY A 3 -12.36 -43.97 3.79
C GLY A 3 -12.51 -42.77 4.74
N GLY A 4 -12.13 -42.92 6.02
CA GLY A 4 -12.24 -41.83 7.00
C GLY A 4 -11.22 -40.71 6.79
N ALA A 5 -10.00 -41.05 6.36
CA ALA A 5 -8.94 -40.08 6.09
C ALA A 5 -9.22 -39.24 4.83
N GLN A 6 -9.80 -39.84 3.78
CA GLN A 6 -10.21 -39.11 2.58
C GLN A 6 -11.40 -38.18 2.85
N SER A 7 -12.39 -38.61 3.65
CA SER A 7 -13.52 -37.76 4.02
C SER A 7 -13.11 -36.54 4.86
N ALA A 8 -12.17 -36.74 5.80
CA ALA A 8 -11.63 -35.64 6.61
C ALA A 8 -10.80 -34.65 5.78
N ALA A 9 -10.01 -35.13 4.82
CA ALA A 9 -9.24 -34.28 3.91
C ALA A 9 -10.14 -33.46 2.96
N ILE A 10 -11.25 -34.05 2.48
CA ILE A 10 -12.24 -33.36 1.64
C ILE A 10 -13.02 -32.31 2.45
N GLN A 11 -13.38 -32.61 3.70
CA GLN A 11 -14.03 -31.63 4.58
C GLN A 11 -13.09 -30.47 4.97
N ALA A 12 -11.81 -30.76 5.25
CA ALA A 12 -10.82 -29.72 5.55
C ALA A 12 -10.58 -28.79 4.35
N THR A 13 -10.48 -29.35 3.15
CA THR A 13 -10.32 -28.56 1.90
C THR A 13 -11.56 -27.75 1.54
N ALA A 14 -12.77 -28.30 1.74
CA ALA A 14 -14.01 -27.56 1.54
C ALA A 14 -14.17 -26.41 2.55
N THR A 15 -13.77 -26.61 3.81
CA THR A 15 -13.81 -25.58 4.86
C THR A 15 -12.79 -24.48 4.59
N ALA A 16 -11.59 -24.84 4.14
CA ALA A 16 -10.57 -23.88 3.74
C ALA A 16 -11.02 -23.06 2.52
N ALA A 17 -11.64 -23.69 1.51
CA ALA A 17 -12.18 -23.00 0.34
C ALA A 17 -13.33 -22.05 0.70
N ASP A 18 -14.26 -22.45 1.58
CA ASP A 18 -15.33 -21.57 2.08
C ASP A 18 -14.78 -20.41 2.92
N GLN A 19 -13.78 -20.64 3.76
CA GLN A 19 -13.09 -19.57 4.49
C GLN A 19 -12.37 -18.59 3.56
N GLN A 20 -11.68 -19.10 2.54
CA GLN A 20 -10.96 -18.30 1.55
C GLN A 20 -11.92 -17.49 0.68
N GLN A 21 -13.07 -18.06 0.32
CA GLN A 21 -14.10 -17.35 -0.45
C GLN A 21 -14.87 -16.32 0.39
N ARG A 22 -15.05 -16.55 1.70
CA ARG A 22 -15.61 -15.54 2.63
C ARG A 22 -14.65 -14.38 2.85
N GLN A 23 -13.36 -14.68 3.05
CA GLN A 23 -12.30 -13.66 3.16
C GLN A 23 -12.12 -12.86 1.86
N ALA A 24 -12.51 -13.41 0.71
CA ALA A 24 -12.41 -12.68 -0.55
C ALA A 24 -13.34 -11.48 -0.61
N VAL A 25 -14.52 -11.50 0.05
CA VAL A 25 -15.59 -10.53 -0.19
C VAL A 25 -16.04 -9.78 1.06
N GLN A 26 -15.65 -10.21 2.26
CA GLN A 26 -16.14 -9.63 3.52
C GLN A 26 -15.00 -9.24 4.47
N VAL A 27 -15.24 -8.16 5.23
CA VAL A 27 -14.42 -7.84 6.41
C VAL A 27 -14.67 -8.91 7.46
N THR A 28 -13.60 -9.44 8.04
CA THR A 28 -13.69 -10.46 9.09
C THR A 28 -13.00 -9.99 10.35
N VAL A 29 -13.52 -10.44 11.50
CA VAL A 29 -12.89 -10.23 12.80
C VAL A 29 -12.62 -11.57 13.45
N SER A 30 -11.47 -11.68 14.10
CA SER A 30 -11.09 -12.82 14.92
C SER A 30 -10.43 -12.33 16.20
N THR A 31 -10.65 -13.05 17.29
CA THR A 31 -10.14 -12.72 18.60
C THR A 31 -9.24 -13.82 19.16
N VAL A 32 -8.18 -13.44 19.88
CA VAL A 32 -7.25 -14.39 20.51
C VAL A 32 -6.90 -13.88 21.90
N PRO A 33 -7.29 -14.59 22.99
CA PRO A 33 -6.89 -14.19 24.34
C PRO A 33 -5.42 -14.54 24.61
N VAL A 34 -4.77 -13.78 25.49
CA VAL A 34 -3.38 -14.03 25.93
C VAL A 34 -3.22 -15.42 26.57
N LEU A 35 -4.25 -15.90 27.26
CA LEU A 35 -4.33 -17.23 27.87
C LEU A 35 -5.68 -17.85 27.52
N SER A 36 -5.71 -19.15 27.24
CA SER A 36 -6.97 -19.86 26.98
C SER A 36 -7.73 -20.23 28.26
N ALA A 37 -7.08 -20.21 29.43
CA ALA A 37 -7.72 -20.47 30.71
C ALA A 37 -7.19 -19.59 31.85
N LEU A 38 -7.98 -19.46 32.90
CA LEU A 38 -7.57 -18.91 34.19
C LEU A 38 -8.14 -19.77 35.32
N PRO A 39 -7.42 -20.06 36.41
CA PRO A 39 -7.99 -20.77 37.54
C PRO A 39 -9.28 -20.11 38.02
N ARG A 40 -10.25 -20.92 38.43
CA ARG A 40 -11.60 -20.45 38.76
C ARG A 40 -11.64 -19.40 39.88
N ASP A 41 -10.70 -19.50 40.82
CA ASP A 41 -10.59 -18.65 42.01
C ASP A 41 -9.66 -17.44 41.77
N ASP A 42 -9.02 -17.37 40.60
CA ASP A 42 -8.07 -16.33 40.23
C ASP A 42 -8.70 -15.30 39.28
N GLY A 43 -8.20 -14.06 39.37
CA GLY A 43 -8.49 -13.00 38.42
C GLY A 43 -7.21 -12.35 37.90
N ARG A 44 -7.32 -11.62 36.79
CA ARG A 44 -6.23 -10.89 36.15
C ARG A 44 -6.74 -9.52 35.70
N LYS A 45 -6.12 -8.45 36.23
CA LYS A 45 -6.52 -7.06 35.98
C LYS A 45 -6.15 -6.53 34.60
N ASP A 46 -5.13 -7.14 34.01
CA ASP A 46 -4.60 -6.77 32.70
C ASP A 46 -4.52 -8.05 31.87
N PHE A 47 -5.69 -8.46 31.37
CA PHE A 47 -5.85 -9.63 30.53
C PHE A 47 -6.00 -9.16 29.08
N GLU A 48 -4.98 -9.41 28.28
CA GLU A 48 -4.89 -8.94 26.91
C GLU A 48 -5.66 -9.86 25.95
N VAL A 49 -6.45 -9.25 25.06
CA VAL A 49 -7.12 -9.93 23.96
C VAL A 49 -6.72 -9.25 22.65
N LEU A 50 -6.12 -10.02 21.75
CA LEU A 50 -5.88 -9.59 20.38
C LEU A 50 -7.20 -9.58 19.61
N VAL A 51 -7.56 -8.42 19.07
CA VAL A 51 -8.66 -8.25 18.11
C VAL A 51 -8.05 -7.99 16.74
N ARG A 52 -8.24 -8.93 15.82
CA ARG A 52 -7.71 -8.89 14.47
C ARG A 52 -8.81 -8.65 13.46
N VAL A 53 -8.73 -7.54 12.74
CA VAL A 53 -9.62 -7.17 11.63
C VAL A 53 -8.90 -7.47 10.32
N ARG A 54 -9.50 -8.24 9.43
CA ARG A 54 -8.96 -8.52 8.09
C ARG A 54 -9.88 -7.97 7.01
N ALA A 55 -9.29 -7.24 6.07
CA ALA A 55 -9.97 -6.74 4.90
C ALA A 55 -10.22 -7.85 3.86
N PRO A 56 -11.24 -7.68 3.00
CA PRO A 56 -11.39 -8.48 1.78
C PRO A 56 -10.12 -8.52 0.94
N THR A 57 -9.83 -9.66 0.31
CA THR A 57 -8.70 -9.77 -0.65
C THR A 57 -9.08 -9.33 -2.06
N ASP A 58 -10.36 -9.36 -2.42
CA ASP A 58 -10.84 -8.95 -3.75
C ASP A 58 -10.86 -7.42 -3.89
N ALA A 59 -9.81 -6.88 -4.51
CA ALA A 59 -9.70 -5.47 -4.82
C ALA A 59 -10.61 -5.01 -5.98
N THR A 60 -11.32 -5.90 -6.69
CA THR A 60 -12.15 -5.50 -7.85
C THR A 60 -13.37 -4.68 -7.45
N ARG A 61 -13.89 -4.89 -6.23
CA ARG A 61 -15.02 -4.15 -5.65
C ARG A 61 -14.56 -2.99 -4.78
N ARG A 62 -13.52 -2.27 -5.19
CA ARG A 62 -12.98 -1.11 -4.46
C ARG A 62 -13.91 0.11 -4.54
N ALA A 63 -14.03 0.86 -3.43
CA ALA A 63 -14.68 2.17 -3.41
C ALA A 63 -13.90 3.20 -4.25
N PRO A 64 -14.56 4.01 -5.10
CA PRO A 64 -13.91 5.13 -5.77
C PRO A 64 -13.27 6.11 -4.79
N VAL A 65 -12.12 6.68 -5.16
CA VAL A 65 -11.38 7.63 -4.30
C VAL A 65 -11.40 9.05 -4.86
N ASP A 66 -11.41 10.02 -3.95
CA ASP A 66 -11.16 11.43 -4.22
C ASP A 66 -9.76 11.78 -3.73
N LEU A 67 -8.83 11.99 -4.66
CA LEU A 67 -7.43 12.26 -4.33
C LEU A 67 -7.10 13.73 -4.56
N VAL A 68 -6.66 14.43 -3.52
CA VAL A 68 -6.08 15.78 -3.66
C VAL A 68 -4.57 15.68 -3.47
N ALA A 69 -3.81 15.92 -4.54
CA ALA A 69 -2.36 15.97 -4.48
C ALA A 69 -1.90 17.40 -4.17
N VAL A 70 -1.27 17.61 -3.01
CA VAL A 70 -0.75 18.89 -2.54
C VAL A 70 0.76 18.90 -2.72
N LEU A 71 1.23 19.68 -3.68
CA LEU A 71 2.57 19.60 -4.24
C LEU A 71 3.37 20.87 -3.94
N ASP A 72 4.48 20.70 -3.24
CA ASP A 72 5.47 21.76 -3.06
C ASP A 72 6.11 22.12 -4.40
N VAL A 73 5.99 23.39 -4.78
CA VAL A 73 6.66 23.97 -5.95
C VAL A 73 7.60 25.09 -5.54
N SER A 74 8.11 25.05 -4.30
CA SER A 74 9.06 26.02 -3.77
C SER A 74 10.38 26.06 -4.54
N ALA A 75 11.19 27.09 -4.32
CA ALA A 75 12.47 27.24 -5.01
C ALA A 75 13.48 26.09 -4.77
N SER A 76 13.39 25.36 -3.65
CA SER A 76 14.24 24.19 -3.37
C SER A 76 13.99 23.03 -4.34
N MET A 77 12.78 22.92 -4.88
CA MET A 77 12.43 21.92 -5.88
C MET A 77 13.16 22.13 -7.23
N ALA A 78 13.86 23.26 -7.40
CA ALA A 78 14.70 23.55 -8.56
C ALA A 78 16.11 22.96 -8.46
N ARG A 79 16.46 22.38 -7.31
CA ARG A 79 17.83 21.95 -7.00
C ARG A 79 18.10 20.51 -7.45
N SER A 80 19.39 20.20 -7.51
CA SER A 80 19.92 18.85 -7.70
C SER A 80 19.34 17.90 -6.64
N PRO A 81 18.75 16.77 -7.02
CA PRO A 81 18.27 15.76 -6.08
C PRO A 81 19.40 15.18 -5.22
N GLU A 82 20.60 15.05 -5.77
CA GLU A 82 21.74 14.42 -5.09
C GLU A 82 22.49 15.39 -4.18
N SER A 83 22.82 16.58 -4.70
CA SER A 83 23.70 17.52 -4.00
C SER A 83 22.97 18.67 -3.31
N ASP A 84 21.69 18.89 -3.66
CA ASP A 84 20.93 20.11 -3.34
C ASP A 84 21.61 21.40 -3.84
N ALA A 85 22.58 21.29 -4.75
CA ALA A 85 23.17 22.43 -5.41
C ALA A 85 22.29 22.94 -6.56
N LYS A 86 22.70 24.04 -7.16
CA LYS A 86 22.13 24.49 -8.44
C LYS A 86 22.42 23.45 -9.51
N LEU A 87 21.43 23.15 -10.35
CA LEU A 87 21.55 22.14 -11.40
C LEU A 87 22.71 22.41 -12.36
N ALA A 88 23.45 21.36 -12.65
CA ALA A 88 24.34 21.33 -13.80
C ALA A 88 23.53 21.22 -15.11
N PRO A 89 24.07 21.65 -16.26
CA PRO A 89 23.41 21.44 -17.55
C PRO A 89 23.11 19.96 -17.81
N GLY A 90 21.85 19.63 -18.14
CA GLY A 90 21.40 18.26 -18.40
C GLY A 90 21.01 17.45 -17.15
N GLU A 91 21.18 18.02 -15.95
CA GLU A 91 20.72 17.40 -14.71
C GLU A 91 19.20 17.61 -14.51
N ARG A 92 18.55 16.61 -13.92
CA ARG A 92 17.13 16.66 -13.57
C ARG A 92 16.94 17.29 -12.19
N SER A 93 15.92 18.13 -12.05
CA SER A 93 15.58 18.71 -10.75
C SER A 93 14.71 17.79 -9.88
N LYS A 94 14.63 18.12 -8.59
CA LYS A 94 13.63 17.53 -7.68
C LYS A 94 12.20 17.65 -8.22
N LEU A 95 11.83 18.79 -8.81
CA LEU A 95 10.54 19.00 -9.47
C LEU A 95 10.37 18.07 -10.69
N ASP A 96 11.42 17.82 -11.47
CA ASP A 96 11.33 16.88 -12.60
C ASP A 96 11.02 15.46 -12.14
N LEU A 97 11.61 15.03 -11.02
CA LEU A 97 11.33 13.73 -10.41
C LEU A 97 9.89 13.68 -9.87
N LEU A 98 9.43 14.75 -9.22
CA LEU A 98 8.04 14.87 -8.77
C LEU A 98 7.06 14.78 -9.94
N LYS A 99 7.34 15.45 -11.07
CA LYS A 99 6.50 15.38 -12.27
C LYS A 99 6.35 13.95 -12.78
N ASP A 100 7.44 13.18 -12.82
CA ASP A 100 7.38 11.77 -13.24
C ASP A 100 6.53 10.93 -12.29
N ALA A 101 6.71 11.11 -10.98
CA ALA A 101 5.88 10.44 -9.98
C ALA A 101 4.40 10.82 -10.10
N MET A 102 4.09 12.10 -10.37
CA MET A 102 2.72 12.53 -10.58
C MET A 102 2.10 11.94 -11.84
N ARG A 103 2.86 11.83 -12.94
CA ARG A 103 2.39 11.12 -14.15
C ARG A 103 2.13 9.64 -13.88
N PHE A 104 2.96 9.01 -13.04
CA PHE A 104 2.73 7.64 -12.58
C PHE A 104 1.40 7.53 -11.80
N ILE A 105 1.15 8.42 -10.83
CA ILE A 105 -0.10 8.47 -10.07
C ILE A 105 -1.31 8.66 -11.00
N VAL A 106 -1.26 9.67 -11.89
CA VAL A 106 -2.32 9.94 -12.87
C VAL A 106 -2.58 8.74 -13.77
N GLY A 107 -1.55 7.96 -14.13
CA GLY A 107 -1.67 6.75 -14.94
C GLY A 107 -2.35 5.57 -14.23
N HIS A 108 -2.25 5.49 -12.90
CA HIS A 108 -2.70 4.33 -12.11
C HIS A 108 -4.00 4.57 -11.32
N LEU A 109 -4.55 5.79 -11.32
CA LEU A 109 -5.92 6.01 -10.86
C LEU A 109 -6.93 5.29 -11.78
N SER A 110 -8.08 4.86 -11.25
CA SER A 110 -9.14 4.23 -12.04
C SER A 110 -10.09 5.26 -12.62
N ASP A 111 -10.84 4.93 -13.69
CA ASP A 111 -11.83 5.85 -14.29
C ASP A 111 -13.01 6.17 -13.35
N GLY A 112 -13.17 5.37 -12.29
CA GLY A 112 -14.07 5.66 -11.19
C GLY A 112 -13.61 6.81 -10.30
N ASP A 113 -12.31 7.12 -10.26
CA ASP A 113 -11.67 8.05 -9.34
C ASP A 113 -11.76 9.51 -9.78
N ARG A 114 -11.55 10.42 -8.83
CA ARG A 114 -11.39 11.86 -9.11
C ARG A 114 -10.09 12.36 -8.51
N MET A 115 -9.48 13.33 -9.18
CA MET A 115 -8.24 13.94 -8.74
C MET A 115 -8.30 15.47 -8.82
N ALA A 116 -7.72 16.12 -7.82
CA ALA A 116 -7.36 17.54 -7.86
C ALA A 116 -5.87 17.71 -7.53
N ILE A 117 -5.27 18.79 -8.02
CA ILE A 117 -3.87 19.14 -7.78
C ILE A 117 -3.84 20.55 -7.17
N VAL A 118 -3.27 20.66 -5.99
CA VAL A 118 -2.99 21.92 -5.31
C VAL A 118 -1.49 22.12 -5.30
N THR A 119 -1.00 23.22 -5.85
CA THR A 119 0.42 23.57 -5.77
C THR A 119 0.61 24.70 -4.77
N PHE A 120 1.64 24.61 -3.93
CA PHE A 120 1.92 25.64 -2.94
C PHE A 120 3.38 26.10 -2.97
N ASP A 121 3.56 27.38 -2.67
CA ASP A 121 4.84 27.97 -2.27
C ASP A 121 4.63 28.83 -1.01
N HIS A 122 4.86 30.15 -1.06
CA HIS A 122 4.41 31.13 -0.05
C HIS A 122 2.99 31.67 -0.34
N ASN A 123 2.42 31.29 -1.47
CA ASN A 123 1.05 31.49 -1.88
C ASN A 123 0.47 30.12 -2.29
N VAL A 124 -0.85 30.00 -2.26
CA VAL A 124 -1.53 28.94 -3.00
C VAL A 124 -1.85 29.52 -4.35
N TYR A 125 -1.25 28.96 -5.39
CA TYR A 125 -1.76 29.17 -6.74
C TYR A 125 -2.75 28.04 -6.97
N PRO A 126 -4.07 28.26 -6.81
CA PRO A 126 -5.01 27.34 -7.41
C PRO A 126 -4.61 27.24 -8.89
N LEU A 127 -4.61 26.02 -9.43
CA LEU A 127 -4.47 25.85 -10.87
C LEU A 127 -5.46 26.80 -11.55
N PRO A 128 -5.12 27.39 -12.73
CA PRO A 128 -6.06 28.25 -13.44
C PRO A 128 -7.41 27.54 -13.48
N LYS A 129 -8.52 28.26 -13.21
CA LYS A 129 -9.82 27.61 -12.99
C LYS A 129 -10.22 26.63 -14.10
N ASP A 130 -9.80 26.93 -15.33
CA ASP A 130 -10.06 26.13 -16.53
C ASP A 130 -9.06 24.98 -16.77
N SER A 131 -8.05 24.81 -15.90
CA SER A 131 -7.06 23.73 -15.98
C SER A 131 -7.58 22.46 -15.30
N ALA A 132 -7.27 21.30 -15.89
CA ALA A 132 -7.63 20.02 -15.27
C ALA A 132 -6.98 19.88 -13.89
N GLY A 133 -7.76 19.43 -12.91
CA GLY A 133 -7.31 19.26 -11.53
C GLY A 133 -7.41 20.51 -10.65
N SER A 134 -7.94 21.64 -11.15
CA SER A 134 -8.29 22.79 -10.31
C SER A 134 -9.37 22.46 -9.27
N GLU A 135 -10.22 21.48 -9.60
CA GLU A 135 -11.24 20.85 -8.77
C GLU A 135 -11.21 19.33 -8.96
N LEU A 136 -11.97 18.58 -8.15
CA LEU A 136 -12.06 17.12 -8.24
C LEU A 136 -12.59 16.70 -9.62
N THR A 137 -11.67 16.27 -10.48
CA THR A 137 -11.95 15.93 -11.88
C THR A 137 -11.97 14.42 -12.05
N LYS A 138 -13.03 13.87 -12.65
CA LYS A 138 -13.12 12.44 -12.94
C LYS A 138 -12.03 11.99 -13.91
N ILE A 139 -11.43 10.86 -13.61
CA ILE A 139 -10.39 10.26 -14.44
C ILE A 139 -11.00 9.63 -15.70
N SER A 140 -10.38 9.92 -16.83
CA SER A 140 -10.69 9.44 -18.18
C SER A 140 -9.44 9.61 -19.04
N GLU A 141 -9.39 9.01 -20.22
CA GLU A 141 -8.23 9.18 -21.13
C GLU A 141 -7.93 10.66 -21.44
N ALA A 142 -8.98 11.46 -21.71
CA ALA A 142 -8.83 12.89 -21.99
C ALA A 142 -8.33 13.68 -20.77
N THR A 143 -8.89 13.41 -19.58
CA THR A 143 -8.48 14.11 -18.36
C THR A 143 -7.11 13.67 -17.87
N ARG A 144 -6.71 12.40 -18.08
CA ARG A 144 -5.32 11.94 -17.82
C ARG A 144 -4.31 12.73 -18.66
N LYS A 145 -4.58 12.90 -19.96
CA LYS A 145 -3.74 13.72 -20.83
C LYS A 145 -3.65 15.16 -20.31
N SER A 146 -4.78 15.79 -20.01
CA SER A 146 -4.83 17.17 -19.52
C SER A 146 -4.15 17.36 -18.16
N LEU A 147 -4.30 16.40 -17.23
CA LEU A 147 -3.58 16.39 -15.95
C LEU A 147 -2.06 16.24 -16.17
N ASN A 148 -1.63 15.36 -17.07
CA ASN A 148 -0.22 15.19 -17.41
C ASN A 148 0.37 16.45 -18.07
N ASP A 149 -0.38 17.14 -18.92
CA ASP A 149 0.01 18.41 -19.51
C ASP A 149 0.16 19.49 -18.41
N THR A 150 -0.80 19.53 -17.47
CA THR A 150 -0.77 20.43 -16.30
C THR A 150 0.44 20.17 -15.41
N VAL A 151 0.73 18.90 -15.10
CA VAL A 151 1.93 18.48 -14.36
C VAL A 151 3.19 18.88 -15.13
N GLY A 152 3.22 18.72 -16.45
CA GLY A 152 4.36 19.07 -17.30
C GLY A 152 4.77 20.53 -17.21
N VAL A 153 3.80 21.45 -17.08
CA VAL A 153 4.04 22.90 -17.03
C VAL A 153 4.26 23.46 -15.63
N LEU A 154 4.28 22.63 -14.58
CA LEU A 154 4.61 23.09 -13.22
C LEU A 154 6.00 23.75 -13.19
N LYS A 155 6.10 24.85 -12.44
CA LYS A 155 7.32 25.65 -12.31
C LYS A 155 7.56 25.99 -10.85
N VAL A 156 8.83 25.97 -10.48
CA VAL A 156 9.33 26.39 -9.16
C VAL A 156 9.09 27.87 -8.91
N ARG A 157 8.72 28.25 -7.69
CA ARG A 157 8.43 29.63 -7.26
C ARG A 157 8.64 29.78 -5.75
N GLY A 158 8.94 30.98 -5.28
CA GLY A 158 8.70 31.37 -3.89
C GLY A 158 9.36 30.54 -2.78
N TYR A 159 8.71 30.59 -1.61
CA TYR A 159 9.10 29.89 -0.37
C TYR A 159 8.17 28.71 -0.06
N THR A 160 8.20 28.17 1.16
CA THR A 160 7.46 26.97 1.55
C THR A 160 6.49 27.28 2.69
N LEU A 161 5.18 27.24 2.44
CA LEU A 161 4.10 27.35 3.43
C LEU A 161 3.12 26.19 3.31
N PHE A 162 2.96 25.43 4.38
CA PHE A 162 2.10 24.24 4.38
C PHE A 162 0.64 24.60 4.61
N GLY A 163 0.37 25.48 5.57
CA GLY A 163 -0.99 25.81 6.01
C GLY A 163 -1.93 26.15 4.85
N PRO A 164 -1.61 27.10 3.96
CA PRO A 164 -2.48 27.49 2.86
C PRO A 164 -2.80 26.32 1.89
N GLY A 165 -1.79 25.53 1.51
CA GLY A 165 -1.97 24.38 0.61
C GLY A 165 -2.86 23.30 1.23
N LEU A 166 -2.64 23.01 2.52
CA LEU A 166 -3.45 22.06 3.27
C LEU A 166 -4.91 22.55 3.42
N ASP A 167 -5.12 23.82 3.76
CA ASP A 167 -6.46 24.38 3.92
C ASP A 167 -7.28 24.31 2.62
N MET A 168 -6.64 24.57 1.47
CA MET A 168 -7.28 24.44 0.16
C MET A 168 -7.67 22.98 -0.13
N ALA A 169 -6.79 22.02 0.18
CA ALA A 169 -7.09 20.61 -0.02
C ALA A 169 -8.27 20.13 0.85
N ILE A 170 -8.32 20.56 2.11
CA ILE A 170 -9.46 20.31 3.00
C ILE A 170 -10.73 20.93 2.40
N LYS A 171 -10.69 22.18 1.93
CA LYS A 171 -11.85 22.85 1.31
C LYS A 171 -12.36 22.12 0.06
N ILE A 172 -11.47 21.58 -0.77
CA ILE A 172 -11.85 20.81 -1.96
C ILE A 172 -12.61 19.53 -1.55
N LEU A 173 -12.12 18.80 -0.54
CA LEU A 173 -12.80 17.58 -0.06
C LEU A 173 -14.07 17.86 0.75
N ASP A 174 -14.12 18.97 1.49
CA ASP A 174 -15.31 19.41 2.23
C ASP A 174 -16.43 19.90 1.31
N GLY A 175 -16.06 20.47 0.15
CA GLY A 175 -16.99 20.92 -0.89
C GLY A 175 -17.71 19.79 -1.64
N ARG A 176 -17.36 18.53 -1.37
CA ARG A 176 -18.07 17.36 -1.89
C ARG A 176 -19.51 17.32 -1.38
N SER A 177 -20.41 16.81 -2.21
CA SER A 177 -21.79 16.54 -1.78
C SER A 177 -21.84 15.50 -0.66
N ASP A 178 -22.91 15.48 0.13
CA ASP A 178 -23.07 14.49 1.20
C ASP A 178 -23.09 13.06 0.64
N THR A 179 -23.69 12.85 -0.54
CA THR A 179 -23.63 11.57 -1.26
C THR A 179 -22.20 11.18 -1.60
N ASP A 180 -21.40 12.11 -2.13
CA ASP A 180 -19.99 11.85 -2.46
C ASP A 180 -19.17 11.51 -1.23
N LYS A 181 -19.36 12.22 -0.10
CA LYS A 181 -18.66 11.94 1.16
C LYS A 181 -18.97 10.54 1.70
N VAL A 182 -20.16 10.04 1.39
CA VAL A 182 -20.67 8.75 1.82
C VAL A 182 -20.20 7.61 0.88
N GLU A 183 -20.16 7.84 -0.42
CA GLU A 183 -19.82 6.82 -1.43
C GLU A 183 -18.33 6.76 -1.78
N ARG A 184 -17.56 7.81 -1.44
CA ARG A 184 -16.19 7.99 -1.90
C ARG A 184 -15.26 8.40 -0.77
N VAL A 185 -14.13 7.71 -0.69
CA VAL A 185 -13.13 8.02 0.34
C VAL A 185 -12.22 9.15 -0.13
N GLY A 186 -12.06 10.18 0.71
CA GLY A 186 -11.24 11.35 0.43
C GLY A 186 -9.84 11.20 1.02
N PHE A 187 -8.82 11.36 0.17
CA PHE A 187 -7.41 11.33 0.57
C PHE A 187 -6.71 12.60 0.13
N ILE A 188 -5.82 13.11 0.99
CA ILE A 188 -4.86 14.14 0.65
C ILE A 188 -3.48 13.48 0.61
N VAL A 189 -2.74 13.69 -0.48
CA VAL A 189 -1.33 13.32 -0.58
C VAL A 189 -0.52 14.60 -0.59
N PHE A 190 0.22 14.86 0.49
CA PHE A 190 0.96 16.10 0.69
C PHE A 190 2.46 15.85 0.58
N LEU A 191 3.13 16.46 -0.40
CA LEU A 191 4.57 16.32 -0.60
C LEU A 191 5.28 17.65 -0.40
N SER A 192 6.39 17.61 0.34
CA SER A 192 7.27 18.76 0.55
C SER A 192 8.73 18.35 0.61
N ASP A 193 9.63 19.18 0.05
CA ASP A 193 11.08 18.99 0.17
C ASP A 193 11.77 19.88 1.20
N GLY A 194 11.00 20.78 1.81
CA GLY A 194 11.50 21.83 2.69
C GLY A 194 10.82 21.88 4.04
N LYS A 195 11.19 22.92 4.81
CA LYS A 195 10.54 23.26 6.08
C LYS A 195 9.56 24.40 5.86
N GLU A 196 8.43 24.37 6.57
CA GLU A 196 7.53 25.53 6.60
C GLU A 196 8.31 26.74 7.13
N MET A 197 8.30 27.83 6.37
CA MET A 197 8.91 29.07 6.83
C MET A 197 8.01 29.74 7.85
N ALA A 198 8.51 29.93 9.08
CA ALA A 198 7.86 30.79 10.04
C ALA A 198 7.90 32.23 9.51
N PRO A 199 6.76 32.94 9.41
CA PRO A 199 6.79 34.34 9.01
C PRO A 199 7.57 35.15 10.04
N ASP A 200 8.66 35.80 9.63
CA ASP A 200 9.32 36.79 10.46
C ASP A 200 8.38 38.00 10.60
N ALA A 201 7.95 38.28 11.84
CA ALA A 201 7.12 39.45 12.15
C ALA A 201 7.75 40.79 11.71
N LYS A 202 9.06 40.81 11.41
CA LYS A 202 9.80 41.97 10.92
C LYS A 202 9.89 42.05 9.39
N ASP A 203 9.59 40.99 8.65
CA ASP A 203 9.62 41.04 7.18
C ASP A 203 8.31 41.65 6.65
N ARG A 204 8.40 42.92 6.24
CA ARG A 204 7.28 43.69 5.69
C ARG A 204 6.66 43.10 4.41
N ARG A 205 7.32 42.14 3.76
CA ARG A 205 6.72 41.38 2.65
C ARG A 205 5.52 40.54 3.08
N TRP A 206 5.48 40.09 4.33
CA TRP A 206 4.38 39.28 4.86
C TRP A 206 3.15 40.10 5.25
N THR A 207 3.36 41.37 5.59
CA THR A 207 2.32 42.31 6.07
C THR A 207 1.52 42.98 4.94
N LEU A 208 1.85 42.72 3.68
CA LEU A 208 1.23 43.36 2.50
C LEU A 208 0.15 42.51 1.81
N MET A 209 -0.14 41.30 2.30
CA MET A 209 -1.27 40.49 1.84
C MET A 209 -2.52 40.83 2.68
N GLU A 210 -2.95 42.10 2.64
CA GLU A 210 -4.21 42.54 3.25
C GLU A 210 -5.37 41.71 2.68
N GLY A 211 -6.06 40.94 3.54
CA GLY A 211 -7.30 40.23 3.19
C GLY A 211 -7.25 38.70 3.19
N TYR A 212 -6.09 38.06 3.37
CA TYR A 212 -6.00 36.60 3.54
C TYR A 212 -5.78 36.24 5.03
N GLU A 213 -6.86 35.84 5.71
CA GLU A 213 -6.81 35.15 7.01
C GLU A 213 -6.28 33.70 6.86
N CYS A 214 -5.27 33.47 6.03
CA CYS A 214 -4.67 32.14 5.91
C CYS A 214 -3.84 31.86 7.17
N PRO A 215 -4.03 30.71 7.83
CA PRO A 215 -3.13 30.30 8.88
C PRO A 215 -1.79 29.97 8.22
N ASN A 216 -0.83 30.91 8.31
CA ASN A 216 0.55 30.73 7.84
C ASN A 216 1.33 29.63 8.60
N ASP A 217 0.67 28.99 9.57
CA ASP A 217 1.16 27.88 10.36
C ASP A 217 0.11 26.78 10.26
N TRP A 218 0.49 25.62 9.71
CA TRP A 218 -0.42 24.50 9.54
C TRP A 218 -1.06 24.07 10.87
N LYS A 219 -0.41 24.29 12.02
CA LYS A 219 -0.93 23.90 13.34
C LYS A 219 -2.25 24.57 13.68
N LYS A 220 -2.50 25.76 13.15
CA LYS A 220 -3.80 26.44 13.32
C LYS A 220 -4.94 25.70 12.61
N LEU A 221 -4.64 24.82 11.66
CA LEU A 221 -5.59 23.95 10.99
C LEU A 221 -5.77 22.62 11.71
N GLU A 222 -5.02 22.30 12.77
CA GLU A 222 -5.09 21.01 13.47
C GLU A 222 -6.51 20.65 13.90
N GLY A 223 -7.24 21.60 14.49
CA GLY A 223 -8.64 21.39 14.87
C GLY A 223 -9.56 21.15 13.68
N LYS A 224 -9.31 21.84 12.55
CA LYS A 224 -10.05 21.62 11.30
C LYS A 224 -9.72 20.26 10.71
N LEU A 225 -8.46 19.85 10.74
CA LEU A 225 -7.98 18.58 10.21
C LEU A 225 -8.53 17.40 11.01
N LYS A 226 -8.61 17.54 12.34
CA LYS A 226 -9.24 16.53 13.21
C LYS A 226 -10.74 16.38 12.97
N ALA A 227 -11.41 17.46 12.54
CA ALA A 227 -12.84 17.47 12.22
C ALA A 227 -13.14 17.06 10.77
N ALA A 228 -12.21 17.35 9.86
CA ALA A 228 -12.26 16.93 8.47
C ALA A 228 -11.94 15.43 8.43
N GLU A 229 -12.94 14.59 8.19
CA GLU A 229 -12.82 13.12 8.15
C GLU A 229 -12.00 12.62 6.93
N HIS A 230 -11.01 13.39 6.47
CA HIS A 230 -10.14 13.08 5.33
C HIS A 230 -8.74 12.73 5.82
N THR A 231 -8.19 11.65 5.28
CA THR A 231 -6.87 11.17 5.65
C THR A 231 -5.76 11.88 4.87
N VAL A 232 -4.73 12.40 5.56
CA VAL A 232 -3.57 13.06 4.94
C VAL A 232 -2.35 12.15 4.98
N HIS A 233 -1.95 11.63 3.82
CA HIS A 233 -0.68 10.94 3.64
C HIS A 233 0.41 11.96 3.28
N THR A 234 1.50 12.00 4.04
CA THR A 234 2.56 13.00 3.87
C THR A 234 3.86 12.35 3.38
N PHE A 235 4.55 13.05 2.50
CA PHE A 235 5.81 12.63 1.88
C PHE A 235 6.89 13.69 2.08
N GLY A 236 7.86 13.36 2.93
CA GLY A 236 9.10 14.12 3.06
C GLY A 236 10.05 13.79 1.92
N PHE A 237 10.40 14.76 1.09
CA PHE A 237 11.28 14.58 -0.05
C PHE A 237 12.63 15.26 0.18
N SER A 238 13.75 14.58 -0.05
CA SER A 238 15.11 15.05 0.29
C SER A 238 15.39 15.18 1.79
N LYS A 239 16.66 15.31 2.20
CA LYS A 239 17.04 15.44 3.62
C LYS A 239 16.60 16.75 4.30
N PHE A 240 16.10 17.73 3.54
CA PHE A 240 15.78 19.07 4.05
C PHE A 240 14.32 19.27 4.48
N HIS A 241 13.44 18.30 4.21
CA HIS A 241 12.03 18.36 4.62
C HIS A 241 11.88 18.56 6.14
N ASP A 242 10.72 19.03 6.59
CA ASP A 242 10.37 19.05 8.02
C ASP A 242 9.66 17.75 8.44
N PRO A 243 10.37 16.78 9.06
CA PRO A 243 9.74 15.53 9.46
C PRO A 243 8.73 15.72 10.59
N SER A 244 8.88 16.74 11.43
CA SER A 244 7.94 16.96 12.54
C SER A 244 6.60 17.45 12.00
N ALA A 245 6.60 18.49 11.17
CA ALA A 245 5.37 19.03 10.61
C ALA A 245 4.64 18.00 9.74
N LEU A 246 5.36 17.30 8.87
CA LEU A 246 4.75 16.30 7.98
C LEU A 246 4.20 15.08 8.75
N HIS A 247 4.89 14.60 9.77
CA HIS A 247 4.39 13.53 10.64
C HIS A 247 3.18 13.97 11.45
N ASP A 248 3.24 15.14 12.09
CA ASP A 248 2.14 15.63 12.94
C ASP A 248 0.85 15.85 12.09
N MET A 249 0.97 16.35 10.85
CA MET A 249 -0.18 16.44 9.91
C MET A 249 -0.79 15.06 9.57
N ALA A 250 0.05 14.06 9.34
CA ALA A 250 -0.42 12.71 9.07
C ALA A 250 -1.06 12.08 10.32
N ASP A 251 -0.41 12.17 11.48
CA ASP A 251 -0.86 11.58 12.75
C ASP A 251 -2.24 12.12 13.17
N VAL A 252 -2.45 13.45 13.07
CA VAL A 252 -3.73 14.09 13.42
C VAL A 252 -4.89 13.64 12.52
N SER A 253 -4.63 13.32 11.26
CA SER A 253 -5.65 12.93 10.27
C SER A 253 -5.81 11.41 10.12
N GLY A 254 -5.06 10.61 10.89
CA GLY A 254 -5.02 9.14 10.75
C GLY A 254 -4.34 8.66 9.46
N GLY A 255 -3.49 9.49 8.87
CA GLY A 255 -2.72 9.19 7.67
C GLY A 255 -1.28 8.77 7.94
N THR A 256 -0.56 8.42 6.87
CA THR A 256 0.81 7.90 6.99
C THR A 256 1.86 8.95 6.62
N TYR A 257 2.97 8.96 7.36
CA TYR A 257 4.15 9.73 7.01
C TYR A 257 5.23 8.83 6.41
N SER A 258 5.63 9.13 5.18
CA SER A 258 6.76 8.49 4.48
C SER A 258 7.82 9.53 4.15
N PHE A 259 9.07 9.12 4.04
CA PHE A 259 10.11 9.99 3.50
C PHE A 259 11.08 9.26 2.59
N LEU A 260 11.69 10.03 1.69
CA LEU A 260 12.70 9.62 0.74
C LEU A 260 13.82 10.66 0.78
N ASN A 261 14.99 10.27 1.29
CA ASN A 261 16.18 11.12 1.37
C ASN A 261 17.39 10.52 0.65
N THR A 262 17.33 9.24 0.28
CA THR A 262 18.37 8.49 -0.43
C THR A 262 17.78 7.93 -1.72
N GLY A 263 18.48 8.09 -2.85
CA GLY A 263 17.96 7.65 -4.15
C GLY A 263 16.67 8.38 -4.53
N LEU A 264 16.71 9.72 -4.57
CA LEU A 264 15.52 10.55 -4.83
C LEU A 264 14.85 10.27 -6.18
N ASP A 265 15.60 9.72 -7.14
CA ASP A 265 15.08 9.25 -8.42
C ASP A 265 14.05 8.11 -8.28
N LYS A 266 14.02 7.45 -7.13
CA LYS A 266 13.04 6.40 -6.76
C LYS A 266 11.77 6.95 -6.11
N ILE A 267 11.48 8.25 -6.23
CA ILE A 267 10.24 8.87 -5.75
C ILE A 267 8.98 8.16 -6.24
N MET A 268 9.01 7.66 -7.49
CA MET A 268 7.90 6.90 -8.07
C MET A 268 7.59 5.64 -7.25
N ASP A 269 8.62 4.91 -6.85
CA ASP A 269 8.51 3.66 -6.08
C ASP A 269 7.96 3.95 -4.66
N SER A 270 8.37 5.05 -4.04
CA SER A 270 7.79 5.52 -2.77
C SER A 270 6.29 5.81 -2.90
N PHE A 271 5.88 6.48 -3.98
CA PHE A 271 4.45 6.74 -4.24
C PHE A 271 3.67 5.47 -4.57
N ALA A 272 4.28 4.53 -5.27
CA ALA A 272 3.67 3.24 -5.59
C ALA A 272 3.26 2.48 -4.32
N MET A 273 4.04 2.55 -3.25
CA MET A 273 3.69 1.93 -1.97
C MET A 273 2.38 2.47 -1.39
N CYS A 274 2.19 3.79 -1.45
CA CYS A 274 0.96 4.42 -0.97
C CYS A 274 -0.21 4.19 -1.93
N LEU A 275 0.02 4.34 -3.24
CA LEU A 275 -1.01 4.18 -4.25
C LEU A 275 -1.54 2.75 -4.34
N GLY A 276 -0.71 1.74 -4.09
CA GLY A 276 -1.14 0.34 -4.00
C GLY A 276 -2.18 0.10 -2.90
N GLY A 277 -2.13 0.88 -1.82
CA GLY A 277 -3.16 0.91 -0.78
C GLY A 277 -4.37 1.77 -1.16
N LEU A 278 -4.14 3.05 -1.50
CA LEU A 278 -5.22 3.99 -1.84
C LEU A 278 -6.08 3.51 -3.00
N GLY A 279 -5.47 2.84 -3.98
CA GLY A 279 -6.15 2.26 -5.13
C GLY A 279 -6.95 1.00 -4.82
N THR A 280 -6.99 0.51 -3.58
CA THR A 280 -7.61 -0.78 -3.22
C THR A 280 -8.49 -0.70 -1.97
N VAL A 281 -9.17 0.43 -1.75
CA VAL A 281 -10.12 0.58 -0.63
C VAL A 281 -11.31 -0.36 -0.80
N VAL A 282 -11.33 -1.47 -0.06
CA VAL A 282 -12.39 -2.50 -0.13
C VAL A 282 -13.45 -2.35 0.96
N ALA A 283 -13.15 -1.60 2.02
CA ALA A 283 -14.14 -1.20 3.01
C ALA A 283 -13.84 0.18 3.58
N SER A 284 -14.88 0.92 3.95
CA SER A 284 -14.80 2.22 4.62
C SER A 284 -15.76 2.30 5.80
N ASN A 285 -15.57 3.31 6.66
CA ASN A 285 -16.38 3.54 7.86
C ASN A 285 -16.55 2.25 8.69
N VAL A 286 -15.44 1.54 8.90
CA VAL A 286 -15.43 0.28 9.63
C VAL A 286 -15.44 0.59 11.12
N LYS A 287 -16.49 0.15 11.80
CA LYS A 287 -16.68 0.28 13.24
C LYS A 287 -16.66 -1.11 13.85
N ILE A 288 -15.75 -1.35 14.78
CA ILE A 288 -15.62 -2.60 15.51
C ILE A 288 -16.24 -2.41 16.89
N ASP A 289 -17.33 -3.12 17.15
CA ASP A 289 -18.05 -3.07 18.41
C ASP A 289 -17.48 -4.12 19.37
N LEU A 290 -17.15 -3.69 20.59
CA LEU A 290 -16.66 -4.51 21.69
C LEU A 290 -17.74 -4.55 22.77
N ALA A 291 -18.21 -5.74 23.15
CA ALA A 291 -19.25 -5.89 24.17
C ALA A 291 -18.86 -6.96 25.20
N VAL A 292 -18.71 -6.56 26.45
CA VAL A 292 -18.45 -7.49 27.55
C VAL A 292 -19.65 -8.44 27.74
N GLN A 293 -19.37 -9.73 27.93
CA GLN A 293 -20.42 -10.75 28.09
C GLN A 293 -20.71 -11.10 29.56
N ASP A 294 -19.70 -11.08 30.44
CA ASP A 294 -19.88 -11.24 31.89
C ASP A 294 -19.89 -9.85 32.58
N PRO A 295 -20.97 -9.47 33.32
CA PRO A 295 -21.07 -8.19 34.00
C PRO A 295 -19.94 -7.87 35.00
N LYS A 296 -19.15 -8.86 35.42
CA LYS A 296 -18.00 -8.66 36.32
C LYS A 296 -16.73 -8.29 35.57
N VAL A 297 -16.63 -8.61 34.28
CA VAL A 297 -15.49 -8.26 33.42
C VAL A 297 -15.61 -6.79 33.00
N LYS A 298 -14.48 -6.12 32.78
CA LYS A 298 -14.47 -4.75 32.25
C LYS A 298 -13.37 -4.54 31.25
N ILE A 299 -13.65 -3.80 30.18
CA ILE A 299 -12.64 -3.22 29.30
C ILE A 299 -11.99 -2.06 30.06
N THR A 300 -10.67 -2.12 30.22
CA THR A 300 -9.87 -1.11 30.93
C THR A 300 -9.13 -0.18 29.99
N ALA A 301 -8.68 -0.68 28.84
CA ALA A 301 -7.99 0.07 27.80
C ALA A 301 -8.08 -0.62 26.44
N ILE A 302 -7.84 0.13 25.37
CA ILE A 302 -7.71 -0.37 24.00
C ILE A 302 -6.44 0.23 23.40
N ASP A 303 -5.47 -0.62 23.08
CA ASP A 303 -4.32 -0.25 22.27
C ASP A 303 -4.70 -0.37 20.80
N ALA A 304 -5.13 0.76 20.21
CA ALA A 304 -5.54 0.87 18.82
C ALA A 304 -4.48 1.53 17.91
N GLY A 305 -3.31 1.89 18.45
CA GLY A 305 -2.27 2.60 17.70
C GLY A 305 -2.73 3.98 17.26
N GLY A 306 -2.80 4.21 15.95
CA GLY A 306 -3.27 5.47 15.35
C GLY A 306 -4.77 5.55 15.10
N TYR A 307 -5.54 4.50 15.45
CA TYR A 307 -6.97 4.44 15.16
C TYR A 307 -7.82 5.00 16.33
N ALA A 308 -8.86 5.74 15.97
CA ALA A 308 -9.82 6.26 16.94
C ALA A 308 -10.50 5.10 17.67
N ASN A 309 -10.57 5.20 18.99
CA ASN A 309 -11.20 4.20 19.84
C ASN A 309 -11.80 4.85 21.07
N GLU A 310 -12.78 4.19 21.67
CA GLU A 310 -13.34 4.59 22.95
C GLU A 310 -13.77 3.39 23.79
N VAL A 311 -13.66 3.55 25.11
CA VAL A 311 -14.27 2.65 26.09
C VAL A 311 -15.48 3.36 26.68
N THR A 312 -16.65 2.74 26.58
CA THR A 312 -17.93 3.34 26.96
C THR A 312 -18.63 2.53 28.05
N CYS A 313 -19.76 3.05 28.53
CA CYS A 313 -20.63 2.35 29.48
C CYS A 313 -19.89 1.81 30.72
N GLY A 314 -18.93 2.58 31.24
CA GLY A 314 -18.13 2.22 32.42
C GLY A 314 -17.25 0.97 32.23
N GLY A 315 -16.86 0.64 30.99
CA GLY A 315 -16.04 -0.51 30.65
C GLY A 315 -16.82 -1.75 30.18
N SER A 316 -18.13 -1.65 30.01
CA SER A 316 -18.95 -2.77 29.48
C SER A 316 -19.01 -2.82 27.95
N ALA A 317 -18.63 -1.73 27.28
CA ALA A 317 -18.58 -1.65 25.83
C ALA A 317 -17.39 -0.79 25.35
N GLY A 318 -17.08 -0.90 24.06
CA GLY A 318 -16.10 -0.04 23.40
C GLY A 318 -16.26 -0.08 21.88
N GLU A 319 -15.66 0.88 21.19
CA GLU A 319 -15.66 0.98 19.73
C GLU A 319 -14.25 1.24 19.22
N ILE A 320 -13.87 0.65 18.07
CA ILE A 320 -12.68 1.01 17.30
C ILE A 320 -13.13 1.42 15.89
N THR A 321 -12.69 2.60 15.43
CA THR A 321 -13.03 3.13 14.11
C THR A 321 -11.83 3.09 13.17
N ILE A 322 -12.02 2.46 12.01
CA ILE A 322 -11.04 2.39 10.91
C ILE A 322 -11.67 3.10 9.69
N PRO A 323 -11.14 4.26 9.27
CA PRO A 323 -11.74 5.05 8.18
C PRO A 323 -11.82 4.30 6.85
N ALA A 324 -10.75 3.57 6.51
CA ALA A 324 -10.65 2.78 5.29
C ALA A 324 -9.75 1.57 5.52
N LEU A 325 -10.13 0.43 4.93
CA LEU A 325 -9.33 -0.79 4.81
C LEU A 325 -8.97 -1.02 3.35
N TYR A 326 -7.68 -1.25 3.10
CA TYR A 326 -7.19 -1.63 1.78
C TYR A 326 -7.21 -3.15 1.61
N ALA A 327 -7.25 -3.62 0.36
CA ALA A 327 -7.34 -5.04 0.06
C ALA A 327 -6.20 -5.81 0.75
N SER A 328 -6.56 -6.92 1.40
CA SER A 328 -5.65 -7.77 2.18
C SER A 328 -4.97 -7.11 3.40
N GLU A 329 -5.39 -5.90 3.82
CA GLU A 329 -4.89 -5.33 5.08
C GLU A 329 -5.35 -6.14 6.30
N VAL A 330 -4.47 -6.24 7.29
CA VAL A 330 -4.76 -6.78 8.62
C VAL A 330 -4.49 -5.69 9.65
N LYS A 331 -5.43 -5.48 10.57
CA LYS A 331 -5.29 -4.55 11.70
C LYS A 331 -5.45 -5.32 13.00
N ASP A 332 -4.38 -5.33 13.79
CA ASP A 332 -4.31 -5.97 15.09
C ASP A 332 -4.39 -4.94 16.22
N PHE A 333 -5.28 -5.17 17.17
CA PHE A 333 -5.48 -4.31 18.35
C PHE A 333 -5.38 -5.14 19.61
N ILE A 334 -5.02 -4.52 20.74
CA ILE A 334 -5.08 -5.19 22.05
C ILE A 334 -6.17 -4.54 22.88
N VAL A 335 -7.12 -5.36 23.33
CA VAL A 335 -8.14 -4.97 24.30
C VAL A 335 -7.72 -5.50 25.66
N HIS A 336 -7.58 -4.59 26.63
CA HIS A 336 -7.21 -4.92 27.99
C HIS A 336 -8.47 -5.12 28.83
N LEU A 337 -8.56 -6.26 29.51
CA LEU A 337 -9.70 -6.63 30.35
C LEU A 337 -9.27 -6.78 31.82
N ASP A 338 -10.10 -6.29 32.74
CA ASP A 338 -10.11 -6.72 34.14
C ASP A 338 -11.04 -7.94 34.25
N VAL A 339 -10.43 -9.11 34.42
CA VAL A 339 -11.10 -10.41 34.45
C VAL A 339 -11.08 -10.95 35.88
N PRO A 340 -12.18 -10.89 36.64
CA PRO A 340 -12.21 -11.36 38.03
C PRO A 340 -12.34 -12.88 38.13
N SER A 341 -12.28 -13.42 39.35
CA SER A 341 -12.55 -14.84 39.59
C SER A 341 -13.99 -15.23 39.23
N HIS A 342 -14.16 -16.45 38.72
CA HIS A 342 -15.39 -16.91 38.08
C HIS A 342 -16.00 -18.17 38.72
N GLY A 343 -15.91 -18.27 40.05
CA GLY A 343 -16.71 -19.21 40.86
C GLY A 343 -16.63 -20.67 40.38
N LYS A 344 -17.77 -21.37 40.28
CA LYS A 344 -17.81 -22.82 39.97
C LYS A 344 -18.05 -23.18 38.50
N LYS A 345 -18.20 -22.19 37.60
CA LYS A 345 -18.42 -22.49 36.18
C LYS A 345 -17.10 -22.94 35.54
N SER A 346 -17.19 -23.85 34.57
CA SER A 346 -16.02 -24.38 33.84
C SER A 346 -15.50 -23.45 32.76
N GLU A 347 -16.30 -22.47 32.35
CA GLU A 347 -16.00 -21.52 31.27
C GLU A 347 -16.52 -20.14 31.66
N GLN A 348 -15.91 -19.09 31.10
CA GLN A 348 -16.35 -17.71 31.24
C GLN A 348 -16.29 -16.98 29.90
N ASP A 349 -17.43 -16.44 29.47
CA ASP A 349 -17.52 -15.54 28.33
C ASP A 349 -17.01 -14.15 28.73
N LEU A 350 -15.99 -13.65 28.04
CA LEU A 350 -15.35 -12.37 28.35
C LEU A 350 -15.88 -11.25 27.45
N LEU A 351 -15.72 -11.41 26.13
CA LEU A 351 -15.89 -10.34 25.17
C LEU A 351 -16.55 -10.88 23.90
N ARG A 352 -17.48 -10.11 23.33
CA ARG A 352 -17.99 -10.30 21.97
C ARG A 352 -17.50 -9.16 21.11
N VAL A 353 -16.98 -9.50 19.95
CA VAL A 353 -16.52 -8.53 18.96
C VAL A 353 -17.32 -8.68 17.68
N GLY A 354 -17.81 -7.58 17.14
CA GLY A 354 -18.51 -7.52 15.86
C GLY A 354 -18.33 -6.16 15.24
N GLY A 355 -19.27 -5.74 14.39
CA GLY A 355 -19.21 -4.38 13.89
C GLY A 355 -20.04 -4.15 12.64
N LEU A 356 -19.83 -2.97 12.07
CA LEU A 356 -20.44 -2.52 10.83
C LEU A 356 -19.34 -1.97 9.92
N CYS A 357 -19.50 -2.17 8.61
CA CYS A 357 -18.65 -1.53 7.62
C CYS A 357 -19.44 -1.19 6.38
N ARG A 358 -18.85 -0.40 5.50
CA ARG A 358 -19.33 -0.23 4.14
C ARG A 358 -18.37 -0.92 3.19
N LEU A 359 -18.85 -1.87 2.41
CA LEU A 359 -18.03 -2.53 1.39
C LEU A 359 -17.88 -1.62 0.18
N GLY A 360 -16.75 -1.73 -0.52
CA GLY A 360 -16.50 -0.92 -1.70
C GLY A 360 -17.53 -1.18 -2.80
N GLY A 361 -17.98 -0.09 -3.44
CA GLY A 361 -19.03 -0.14 -4.45
C GLY A 361 -20.46 -0.30 -3.89
N GLU A 362 -20.64 -0.34 -2.57
CA GLU A 362 -21.95 -0.44 -1.92
C GLU A 362 -22.25 0.83 -1.10
N SER A 363 -23.48 1.37 -1.23
CA SER A 363 -23.92 2.52 -0.42
C SER A 363 -24.48 2.10 0.95
N ALA A 364 -24.83 0.82 1.12
CA ALA A 364 -25.39 0.26 2.34
C ALA A 364 -24.29 -0.22 3.31
N THR A 365 -24.61 -0.22 4.61
CA THR A 365 -23.74 -0.81 5.64
C THR A 365 -23.98 -2.30 5.76
N SER A 366 -22.90 -3.06 5.91
CA SER A 366 -22.87 -4.50 6.08
C SER A 366 -22.41 -4.88 7.49
N GLU A 367 -23.07 -5.87 8.09
CA GLU A 367 -22.70 -6.38 9.42
C GLU A 367 -21.46 -7.28 9.33
N ILE A 368 -20.51 -7.05 10.23
CA ILE A 368 -19.33 -7.88 10.39
C ILE A 368 -19.69 -9.04 11.30
N LYS A 369 -19.40 -10.27 10.86
CA LYS A 369 -19.70 -11.48 11.63
C LYS A 369 -19.03 -11.40 13.00
N LYS A 370 -19.83 -11.69 14.04
CA LYS A 370 -19.40 -11.66 15.44
C LYS A 370 -18.48 -12.83 15.78
N ASP A 371 -17.52 -12.55 16.65
CA ASP A 371 -16.62 -13.50 17.29
C ASP A 371 -16.71 -13.34 18.81
N ASN A 372 -16.57 -14.44 19.57
CA ASN A 372 -16.65 -14.41 21.03
C ASN A 372 -15.35 -14.93 21.64
N VAL A 373 -14.94 -14.30 22.73
CA VAL A 373 -13.83 -14.71 23.57
C VAL A 373 -14.40 -15.40 24.79
N THR A 374 -14.11 -16.69 24.91
CA THR A 374 -14.44 -17.52 26.08
C THR A 374 -13.15 -18.17 26.56
N ILE A 375 -12.96 -18.22 27.87
CA ILE A 375 -11.82 -18.89 28.50
C ILE A 375 -12.29 -20.00 29.42
N ASP A 376 -11.44 -21.01 29.57
CA ASP A 376 -11.67 -22.09 30.52
C ASP A 376 -11.36 -21.63 31.96
N ARG A 377 -12.06 -22.23 32.92
CA ARG A 377 -11.94 -21.97 34.36
C ARG A 377 -11.63 -23.24 35.15
N PRO A 378 -10.42 -23.82 34.97
CA PRO A 378 -10.03 -25.04 35.67
C PRO A 378 -9.93 -24.83 37.19
N PRO A 379 -10.03 -25.91 38.00
CA PRO A 379 -9.89 -25.82 39.45
C PRO A 379 -8.50 -25.41 39.93
N ALA A 380 -7.45 -25.66 39.14
CA ALA A 380 -6.06 -25.37 39.45
C ALA A 380 -5.36 -24.77 38.22
N ALA A 381 -4.26 -24.07 38.46
CA ALA A 381 -3.42 -23.52 37.39
C ALA A 381 -2.59 -24.63 36.74
N ASP A 382 -2.78 -24.82 35.44
CA ASP A 382 -1.78 -25.48 34.61
C ASP A 382 -0.74 -24.43 34.16
N GLU A 383 0.50 -24.86 33.90
CA GLU A 383 1.50 -23.99 33.25
C GLU A 383 1.03 -23.68 31.82
N GLN A 384 0.35 -22.54 31.66
CA GLN A 384 -0.07 -22.03 30.35
C GLN A 384 0.92 -20.99 29.85
N LYS A 385 1.40 -21.19 28.63
CA LYS A 385 2.20 -20.19 27.92
C LYS A 385 1.28 -19.11 27.35
N GLN A 386 1.78 -17.88 27.35
CA GLN A 386 1.07 -16.77 26.71
C GLN A 386 1.03 -16.97 25.20
N ASN A 387 -0.05 -16.53 24.54
CA ASN A 387 -0.18 -16.64 23.11
C ASN A 387 0.83 -15.72 22.38
N GLY A 388 1.67 -16.32 21.52
CA GLY A 388 2.74 -15.65 20.78
C GLY A 388 2.30 -14.43 19.94
N GLU A 389 1.14 -14.51 19.29
CA GLU A 389 0.60 -13.41 18.47
C GLU A 389 0.17 -12.22 19.35
N VAL A 390 -0.42 -12.50 20.51
CA VAL A 390 -0.82 -11.47 21.47
C VAL A 390 0.40 -10.76 22.03
N ILE A 391 1.41 -11.51 22.50
CA ILE A 391 2.61 -10.91 23.10
C ILE A 391 3.51 -10.21 22.06
N LYS A 392 3.54 -10.69 20.80
CA LYS A 392 4.16 -9.97 19.66
C LYS A 392 3.52 -8.59 19.52
N GLN A 393 2.19 -8.53 19.54
CA GLN A 393 1.48 -7.27 19.37
C GLN A 393 1.59 -6.34 20.59
N VAL A 394 1.58 -6.90 21.81
CA VAL A 394 1.88 -6.14 23.04
C VAL A 394 3.28 -5.54 22.97
N LEU A 395 4.29 -6.28 22.48
CA LEU A 395 5.64 -5.77 22.30
C LEU A 395 5.69 -4.60 21.30
N ARG A 396 4.96 -4.69 20.17
CA ARG A 396 4.82 -3.59 19.20
C ARG A 396 4.30 -2.31 19.86
N PHE A 397 3.25 -2.41 20.70
CA PHE A 397 2.72 -1.23 21.41
C PHE A 397 3.68 -0.67 22.46
N LYS A 398 4.44 -1.52 23.17
CA LYS A 398 5.50 -1.06 24.08
C LYS A 398 6.60 -0.29 23.34
N ILE A 399 6.96 -0.72 22.12
CA ILE A 399 7.91 0.01 21.27
C ILE A 399 7.33 1.35 20.83
N LEU A 400 6.06 1.40 20.42
CA LEU A 400 5.39 2.66 20.10
C LEU A 400 5.37 3.64 21.28
N GLN A 401 5.12 3.15 22.50
CA GLN A 401 5.19 3.97 23.72
C GLN A 401 6.60 4.52 23.98
N MET A 402 7.63 3.69 23.78
CA MET A 402 9.03 4.13 23.85
C MET A 402 9.33 5.24 22.84
N LEU A 403 9.00 5.03 21.56
CA LEU A 403 9.25 6.04 20.52
C LEU A 403 8.47 7.34 20.78
N LYS A 404 7.24 7.23 21.28
CA LYS A 404 6.46 8.39 21.72
C LYS A 404 7.17 9.16 22.83
N HIS A 405 7.70 8.46 23.84
CA HIS A 405 8.43 9.10 24.92
C HIS A 405 9.69 9.82 24.41
N LEU A 406 10.46 9.21 23.50
CA LEU A 406 11.59 9.86 22.83
C LEU A 406 11.16 11.16 22.11
N LEU A 407 10.08 11.12 21.32
CA LEU A 407 9.58 12.29 20.58
C LEU A 407 9.05 13.39 21.51
N ASP A 408 8.33 13.02 22.57
CA ASP A 408 7.82 13.95 23.58
C ASP A 408 8.95 14.63 24.36
N GLU A 409 9.96 13.85 24.79
CA GLU A 409 11.10 14.39 25.52
C GLU A 409 11.96 15.29 24.61
N SER A 410 12.12 14.91 23.33
CA SER A 410 12.76 15.75 22.31
C SER A 410 12.02 17.08 22.16
N LYS A 411 10.70 17.06 22.05
CA LYS A 411 9.86 18.26 21.93
C LYS A 411 9.94 19.13 23.19
N LYS A 412 9.86 18.53 24.37
CA LYS A 412 9.93 19.22 25.67
C LYS A 412 11.29 19.90 25.89
N ARG A 413 12.39 19.27 25.44
CA ARG A 413 13.74 19.83 25.54
C ARG A 413 14.13 20.74 24.39
N GLY A 414 13.32 20.81 23.33
CA GLY A 414 13.63 21.59 22.12
C GLY A 414 14.78 21.00 21.31
N TRP A 415 14.93 19.67 21.31
CA TRP A 415 16.02 18.98 20.62
C TRP A 415 15.91 19.10 19.10
N ASP A 416 17.00 19.52 18.46
CA ASP A 416 17.17 19.40 17.01
C ASP A 416 17.70 18.02 16.65
N LEU A 417 16.79 17.13 16.24
CA LEU A 417 17.11 15.76 15.85
C LEU A 417 17.87 15.66 14.52
N LYS A 418 18.02 16.76 13.77
CA LYS A 418 18.89 16.84 12.59
C LYS A 418 20.27 17.44 12.90
N GLY A 419 20.39 18.13 14.03
CA GLY A 419 21.54 18.96 14.38
C GLY A 419 22.25 18.49 15.63
N GLU A 420 22.39 19.39 16.59
CA GLU A 420 23.28 19.23 17.75
C GLU A 420 22.83 18.16 18.75
N ASN A 421 21.52 17.92 18.88
CA ASN A 421 20.97 16.99 19.88
C ASN A 421 20.83 15.54 19.38
N ARG A 422 21.30 15.25 18.17
CA ARG A 422 21.16 13.93 17.57
C ARG A 422 21.83 12.80 18.37
N GLY A 423 22.93 13.11 19.08
CA GLY A 423 23.61 12.17 19.98
C GLY A 423 22.84 11.91 21.28
N ASP A 424 22.18 12.94 21.83
CA ASP A 424 21.37 12.78 23.04
C ASP A 424 20.14 11.91 22.77
N ALA A 425 19.48 12.13 21.63
CA ALA A 425 18.34 11.32 21.19
C ALA A 425 18.73 9.87 20.91
N GLU A 426 19.87 9.65 20.25
CA GLU A 426 20.37 8.29 20.00
C GLU A 426 20.67 7.53 21.30
N LYS A 427 21.28 8.22 22.27
CA LYS A 427 21.57 7.64 23.58
C LYS A 427 20.28 7.30 24.33
N LEU A 428 19.31 8.22 24.36
CA LEU A 428 18.02 8.01 25.01
C LEU A 428 17.29 6.80 24.42
N LEU A 429 17.22 6.71 23.07
CA LEU A 429 16.60 5.57 22.39
C LEU A 429 17.29 4.25 22.76
N GLY A 430 18.63 4.24 22.84
CA GLY A 430 19.39 3.06 23.26
C GLY A 430 19.11 2.64 24.70
N GLU A 431 19.05 3.59 25.63
CA GLU A 431 18.75 3.34 27.04
C GLU A 431 17.32 2.81 27.24
N GLU A 432 16.35 3.40 26.55
CA GLU A 432 14.95 2.97 26.64
C GLU A 432 14.75 1.59 26.04
N TRP A 433 15.41 1.30 24.92
CA TRP A 433 15.38 -0.04 24.33
C TRP A 433 16.00 -1.09 25.26
N GLY A 434 17.12 -0.77 25.91
CA GLY A 434 17.72 -1.62 26.93
C GLY A 434 16.76 -1.93 28.08
N LYS A 435 16.16 -0.87 28.66
CA LYS A 435 15.17 -0.98 29.75
C LYS A 435 13.94 -1.77 29.32
N LEU A 436 13.45 -1.58 28.10
CA LEU A 436 12.32 -2.32 27.56
C LEU A 436 12.65 -3.81 27.52
N LYS A 437 13.83 -4.20 27.03
CA LYS A 437 14.24 -5.61 27.02
C LYS A 437 14.39 -6.19 28.42
N GLU A 438 15.03 -5.47 29.34
CA GLU A 438 15.19 -5.88 30.74
C GLU A 438 13.83 -6.09 31.45
N ASN A 439 12.89 -5.15 31.27
CA ASN A 439 11.58 -5.22 31.91
C ASN A 439 10.64 -6.27 31.31
N ASN A 440 10.96 -6.80 30.12
CA ASN A 440 10.09 -7.71 29.37
C ASN A 440 10.76 -9.07 29.09
N GLN A 441 11.77 -9.47 29.87
CA GLN A 441 12.49 -10.75 29.67
C GLN A 441 11.57 -11.97 29.58
N ALA A 442 10.48 -12.02 30.36
CA ALA A 442 9.51 -13.11 30.30
C ALA A 442 8.81 -13.18 28.93
N ILE A 443 8.33 -12.06 28.41
CA ILE A 443 7.72 -11.97 27.07
C ILE A 443 8.71 -12.39 25.98
N LEU A 444 9.97 -11.94 26.10
CA LEU A 444 11.02 -12.27 25.13
C LEU A 444 11.37 -13.77 25.15
N SER A 445 11.38 -14.38 26.34
CA SER A 445 11.57 -15.83 26.49
C SER A 445 10.43 -16.61 25.84
N ASP A 446 9.17 -16.22 26.11
CA ASP A 446 7.98 -16.86 25.53
C ASP A 446 7.97 -16.77 24.00
N LEU A 447 8.37 -15.62 23.44
CA LEU A 447 8.53 -15.45 21.99
C LEU A 447 9.62 -16.36 21.42
N HIS A 448 10.78 -16.45 22.07
CA HIS A 448 11.88 -17.30 21.62
C HIS A 448 11.47 -18.78 21.62
N GLU A 449 10.86 -19.25 22.69
CA GLU A 449 10.38 -20.64 22.81
C GLU A 449 9.32 -21.00 21.77
N GLN A 450 8.48 -20.04 21.37
CA GLN A 450 7.47 -20.21 20.32
C GLN A 450 8.02 -20.04 18.91
N GLN A 451 9.35 -19.99 18.73
CA GLN A 451 10.03 -19.75 17.44
C GLN A 451 9.68 -18.40 16.80
N LEU A 452 9.17 -17.46 17.61
CA LEU A 452 8.94 -16.07 17.24
C LEU A 452 10.11 -15.16 17.66
N GLY A 453 11.27 -15.73 18.01
CA GLY A 453 12.48 -14.98 18.38
C GLY A 453 12.96 -14.00 17.29
N GLY A 454 12.71 -14.31 16.02
CA GLY A 454 13.00 -13.42 14.90
C GLY A 454 12.26 -12.07 14.96
N VAL A 455 11.15 -11.98 15.70
CA VAL A 455 10.46 -10.71 15.97
C VAL A 455 11.36 -9.76 16.75
N VAL A 456 12.03 -10.27 17.79
CA VAL A 456 12.92 -9.47 18.64
C VAL A 456 14.14 -9.02 17.85
N GLU A 457 14.74 -9.94 17.06
CA GLU A 457 15.86 -9.63 16.18
C GLU A 457 15.50 -8.55 15.13
N SER A 458 14.28 -8.62 14.58
CA SER A 458 13.77 -7.61 13.64
C SER A 458 13.68 -6.23 14.31
N TYR A 459 13.11 -6.16 15.52
CA TYR A 459 13.04 -4.90 16.28
C TYR A 459 14.41 -4.40 16.75
N ASP A 460 15.33 -5.28 17.14
CA ASP A 460 16.73 -4.92 17.39
C ASP A 460 17.36 -4.27 16.14
N GLY A 461 17.11 -4.85 14.96
CA GLY A 461 17.55 -4.29 13.67
C GLY A 461 16.95 -2.91 13.39
N TYR A 462 15.64 -2.74 13.57
CA TYR A 462 14.96 -1.45 13.38
C TYR A 462 15.48 -0.38 14.34
N VAL A 463 15.60 -0.69 15.64
CA VAL A 463 16.11 0.27 16.64
C VAL A 463 17.56 0.62 16.37
N THR A 464 18.39 -0.36 15.99
CA THR A 464 19.80 -0.11 15.62
C THR A 464 19.87 0.83 14.42
N LYS A 465 19.07 0.58 13.37
CA LYS A 465 19.02 1.45 12.20
C LYS A 465 18.53 2.86 12.55
N MET A 466 17.50 3.01 13.38
CA MET A 466 17.05 4.33 13.85
C MET A 466 18.14 5.08 14.61
N ARG A 467 18.89 4.39 15.48
CA ARG A 467 20.02 4.97 16.21
C ARG A 467 21.12 5.43 15.27
N ASP A 468 21.46 4.65 14.26
CA ASP A 468 22.47 5.04 13.27
C ASP A 468 22.00 6.21 12.42
N ASP A 469 20.73 6.22 11.99
CA ASP A 469 20.15 7.35 11.27
C ASP A 469 20.08 8.61 12.15
N LEU A 470 19.85 8.47 13.47
CA LEU A 470 19.93 9.59 14.41
C LEU A 470 21.35 10.18 14.39
N LYS A 471 22.41 9.37 14.51
CA LYS A 471 23.80 9.87 14.41
C LYS A 471 24.06 10.63 13.11
N ASN A 472 23.40 10.23 12.02
CA ASN A 472 23.57 10.82 10.69
C ASN A 472 22.67 12.05 10.43
N GLY A 473 21.73 12.36 11.33
CA GLY A 473 20.81 13.50 11.20
C GLY A 473 19.51 13.20 10.44
N ASP A 474 19.26 11.94 10.09
CA ASP A 474 18.02 11.48 9.43
C ASP A 474 17.08 10.74 10.38
N GLY A 475 17.55 10.39 11.59
CA GLY A 475 16.82 9.53 12.51
C GLY A 475 15.52 10.12 13.04
N GLY A 476 15.40 11.44 13.13
CA GLY A 476 14.12 12.07 13.47
C GLY A 476 13.01 11.77 12.45
N ALA A 477 13.35 11.69 11.16
CA ALA A 477 12.41 11.27 10.12
C ALA A 477 12.14 9.77 10.18
N HIS A 478 13.18 8.95 10.41
CA HIS A 478 13.04 7.50 10.53
C HIS A 478 12.13 7.09 11.69
N VAL A 479 12.38 7.60 12.90
CA VAL A 479 11.54 7.31 14.08
C VAL A 479 10.07 7.62 13.81
N ARG A 480 9.78 8.76 13.16
CA ARG A 480 8.40 9.18 12.83
C ARG A 480 7.74 8.34 11.75
N ALA A 481 8.48 7.95 10.72
CA ALA A 481 7.95 7.06 9.68
C ALA A 481 7.69 5.65 10.25
N PHE A 482 8.60 5.14 11.09
CA PHE A 482 8.40 3.87 11.78
C PHE A 482 7.21 3.89 12.75
N ASP A 483 7.08 4.96 13.54
CA ASP A 483 5.94 5.21 14.42
C ASP A 483 4.63 5.21 13.60
N SER A 484 4.57 5.99 12.52
CA SER A 484 3.42 6.06 11.63
C SER A 484 3.07 4.69 11.02
N SER A 485 4.08 3.94 10.56
CA SER A 485 3.91 2.61 9.98
C SER A 485 3.32 1.62 10.96
N ASN A 486 3.85 1.54 12.18
CA ASN A 486 3.39 0.58 13.19
C ASN A 486 2.05 1.00 13.81
N LYS A 487 1.80 2.30 14.03
CA LYS A 487 0.52 2.81 14.54
C LYS A 487 -0.64 2.46 13.62
N LEU A 488 -0.45 2.62 12.31
CA LEU A 488 -1.48 2.38 11.31
C LEU A 488 -1.38 1.00 10.66
N GLN A 489 -0.35 0.21 10.99
CA GLN A 489 -0.06 -1.08 10.38
C GLN A 489 -0.09 -0.98 8.85
N ARG A 490 0.66 0.00 8.34
CA ARG A 490 0.73 0.40 6.92
C ARG A 490 2.17 0.60 6.50
N VAL A 491 2.46 0.30 5.24
CA VAL A 491 3.78 0.54 4.66
C VAL A 491 4.06 2.04 4.60
N THR A 492 5.24 2.44 5.07
CA THR A 492 5.78 3.78 4.87
C THR A 492 7.25 3.66 4.47
N THR A 493 7.72 4.47 3.53
CA THR A 493 9.15 4.48 3.19
C THR A 493 9.94 5.20 4.27
N MET A 494 11.06 4.59 4.67
CA MET A 494 11.92 5.11 5.74
C MET A 494 13.28 5.49 5.17
N GLY A 495 13.30 6.47 4.27
CA GLY A 495 14.49 7.01 3.62
C GLY A 495 14.74 6.48 2.21
N SER A 496 14.29 5.25 1.92
CA SER A 496 14.23 4.67 0.58
C SER A 496 13.04 3.70 0.44
N PRO A 497 12.60 3.35 -0.79
CA PRO A 497 11.51 2.39 -1.02
C PRO A 497 11.81 0.96 -0.56
N GLU A 498 13.10 0.62 -0.44
CA GLU A 498 13.54 -0.69 0.05
C GLU A 498 13.50 -0.78 1.58
N ASN A 499 13.59 0.35 2.29
CA ASN A 499 13.54 0.38 3.75
C ASN A 499 12.10 0.59 4.24
N VAL A 500 11.40 -0.52 4.42
CA VAL A 500 9.99 -0.60 4.82
C VAL A 500 9.76 -1.81 5.74
N ILE A 501 8.61 -1.85 6.41
CA ILE A 501 8.19 -3.03 7.17
C ILE A 501 7.39 -3.95 6.25
N ASP A 502 8.00 -5.07 5.86
CA ASP A 502 7.40 -6.00 4.89
C ASP A 502 6.11 -6.66 5.39
N GLU A 503 5.93 -6.79 6.71
CA GLU A 503 4.70 -7.32 7.32
C GLU A 503 3.44 -6.56 6.87
N PHE A 504 3.56 -5.27 6.51
CA PHE A 504 2.43 -4.45 6.10
C PHE A 504 2.23 -4.38 4.58
N LYS A 505 3.10 -5.00 3.78
CA LYS A 505 2.96 -5.02 2.32
C LYS A 505 1.83 -5.97 1.91
N THR A 506 0.93 -5.46 1.09
CA THR A 506 -0.10 -6.27 0.43
C THR A 506 0.35 -6.65 -0.98
N ASP A 507 -0.33 -7.63 -1.59
CA ASP A 507 -0.03 -8.07 -2.96
C ASP A 507 -0.17 -6.94 -3.98
N GLU A 508 -1.16 -6.06 -3.81
CA GLU A 508 -1.37 -4.91 -4.69
C GLU A 508 -0.31 -3.82 -4.49
N ILE A 509 0.22 -3.65 -3.27
CA ILE A 509 1.38 -2.79 -3.02
C ILE A 509 2.61 -3.33 -3.75
N ASN A 510 2.89 -4.63 -3.66
CA ASN A 510 4.00 -5.26 -4.37
C ASN A 510 3.87 -5.13 -5.89
N LYS A 511 2.65 -5.32 -6.41
CA LYS A 511 2.34 -5.17 -7.83
C LYS A 511 2.53 -3.74 -8.33
N MET A 512 2.04 -2.75 -7.58
CA MET A 512 2.24 -1.33 -7.90
C MET A 512 3.73 -0.97 -7.87
N GLY A 513 4.50 -1.49 -6.90
CA GLY A 513 5.95 -1.33 -6.84
C GLY A 513 6.68 -1.86 -8.08
N ARG A 514 6.28 -3.04 -8.59
CA ARG A 514 6.83 -3.58 -9.85
C ARG A 514 6.49 -2.71 -11.05
N GLN A 515 5.28 -2.16 -11.12
CA GLN A 515 4.88 -1.24 -12.19
C GLN A 515 5.73 0.04 -12.19
N ALA A 516 6.04 0.59 -11.01
CA ALA A 516 6.94 1.73 -10.88
C ALA A 516 8.36 1.43 -11.39
N LYS A 517 8.95 0.30 -10.97
CA LYS A 517 10.27 -0.17 -11.46
C LYS A 517 10.28 -0.32 -12.98
N MET A 518 9.25 -0.95 -13.56
CA MET A 518 9.12 -1.12 -15.02
C MET A 518 9.03 0.23 -15.75
N GLN A 519 8.26 1.19 -15.22
CA GLN A 519 8.11 2.52 -15.83
C GLN A 519 9.39 3.36 -15.74
N ARG A 520 10.24 3.13 -14.72
CA ARG A 520 11.59 3.69 -14.63
C ARG A 520 12.62 2.99 -15.54
N GLY A 521 12.25 1.87 -16.16
CA GLY A 521 13.14 1.08 -17.01
C GLY A 521 14.13 0.20 -16.24
N GLU A 522 13.88 -0.04 -14.94
CA GLU A 522 14.68 -0.99 -14.15
C GLU A 522 14.24 -2.44 -14.45
N PRO A 523 15.19 -3.37 -14.64
CA PRO A 523 14.86 -4.78 -14.81
C PRO A 523 14.26 -5.34 -13.51
N VAL A 524 13.07 -5.94 -13.61
CA VAL A 524 12.43 -6.65 -12.50
C VAL A 524 13.00 -8.08 -12.43
N PRO A 525 13.56 -8.53 -11.30
CA PRO A 525 14.05 -9.89 -11.14
C PRO A 525 12.99 -10.95 -11.49
N GLU A 526 13.37 -12.07 -12.11
CA GLU A 526 12.43 -13.12 -12.57
C GLU A 526 11.60 -13.72 -11.42
N ASP A 527 12.18 -13.75 -10.23
CA ASP A 527 11.60 -14.19 -8.96
C ASP A 527 10.54 -13.21 -8.39
N GLU A 528 10.53 -11.95 -8.83
CA GLU A 528 9.47 -10.99 -8.51
C GLU A 528 8.30 -11.01 -9.51
N LEU A 529 8.44 -11.69 -10.66
CA LEU A 529 7.38 -11.80 -11.67
C LEU A 529 6.31 -12.83 -11.24
N PRO A 530 5.02 -12.59 -11.54
CA PRO A 530 3.99 -13.59 -11.25
C PRO A 530 4.31 -14.90 -12.01
N PRO A 531 4.07 -16.07 -11.40
CA PRO A 531 4.26 -17.34 -12.10
C PRO A 531 3.42 -17.36 -13.37
N PRO A 532 3.94 -17.90 -14.49
CA PRO A 532 3.16 -18.02 -15.71
C PRO A 532 1.86 -18.77 -15.41
N PRO A 533 0.72 -18.36 -15.98
CA PRO A 533 -0.55 -19.03 -15.73
C PRO A 533 -0.41 -20.53 -16.01
N PRO A 534 -1.02 -21.40 -15.18
CA PRO A 534 -0.95 -22.84 -15.39
C PRO A 534 -1.43 -23.15 -16.81
N LEU A 535 -0.60 -23.88 -17.55
CA LEU A 535 -0.93 -24.32 -18.90
C LEU A 535 -2.29 -25.03 -18.85
N PRO A 536 -3.25 -24.65 -19.72
CA PRO A 536 -4.49 -25.41 -19.83
C PRO A 536 -4.13 -26.88 -20.11
N PRO A 537 -4.87 -27.85 -19.53
CA PRO A 537 -4.60 -29.26 -19.77
C PRO A 537 -4.63 -29.50 -21.28
N LEU A 538 -3.57 -30.13 -21.79
CA LEU A 538 -3.47 -30.52 -23.19
C LEU A 538 -4.76 -31.25 -23.58
N PRO A 539 -5.48 -30.81 -24.64
CA PRO A 539 -6.61 -31.57 -25.13
C PRO A 539 -6.11 -32.98 -25.48
N ALA A 540 -6.85 -34.00 -25.05
CA ALA A 540 -6.53 -35.38 -25.34
C ALA A 540 -6.29 -35.54 -26.84
N VAL A 541 -5.11 -36.03 -27.21
CA VAL A 541 -4.75 -36.28 -28.60
C VAL A 541 -5.77 -37.26 -29.18
N ALA A 542 -6.66 -36.76 -30.04
CA ALA A 542 -7.64 -37.57 -30.75
C ALA A 542 -6.90 -38.64 -31.54
N LYS A 543 -7.21 -39.91 -31.29
CA LYS A 543 -6.44 -41.06 -31.79
C LYS A 543 -6.80 -41.49 -33.21
N THR A 544 -7.67 -40.78 -33.93
CA THR A 544 -7.99 -41.10 -35.32
C THR A 544 -8.32 -39.86 -36.16
N PRO A 545 -8.09 -39.89 -37.50
CA PRO A 545 -8.34 -38.74 -38.39
C PRO A 545 -9.81 -38.31 -38.53
N GLU A 546 -10.77 -39.05 -38.00
CA GLU A 546 -12.20 -38.83 -38.23
C GLU A 546 -12.96 -38.12 -37.08
N GLU A 547 -12.28 -37.75 -35.98
CA GLU A 547 -12.86 -36.98 -34.87
C GLU A 547 -12.43 -35.49 -34.85
N ARG A 548 -12.10 -34.89 -36.01
CA ARG A 548 -12.04 -33.43 -36.12
C ARG A 548 -13.45 -32.88 -36.29
N LEU A 549 -14.09 -32.50 -35.18
CA LEU A 549 -15.28 -31.65 -35.24
C LEU A 549 -14.92 -30.35 -35.99
N PRO A 550 -15.69 -29.92 -37.01
CA PRO A 550 -15.50 -28.62 -37.62
C PRO A 550 -15.87 -27.56 -36.59
N TRP A 551 -14.92 -26.68 -36.28
CA TRP A 551 -15.19 -25.48 -35.48
C TRP A 551 -16.34 -24.71 -36.15
N PRO A 552 -17.40 -24.27 -35.43
CA PRO A 552 -18.59 -23.67 -36.06
C PRO A 552 -18.38 -22.30 -36.73
N CYS A 553 -17.13 -21.83 -36.84
CA CYS A 553 -16.78 -20.66 -37.62
C CYS A 553 -15.31 -20.80 -38.08
N ALA A 554 -15.10 -20.96 -39.38
CA ALA A 554 -13.77 -20.73 -39.97
C ALA A 554 -13.57 -19.22 -39.98
N CYS A 555 -12.87 -18.70 -38.97
CA CYS A 555 -12.42 -17.32 -38.90
C CYS A 555 -10.96 -17.31 -39.37
N PRO A 556 -10.67 -16.95 -40.63
CA PRO A 556 -9.29 -16.94 -41.16
C PRO A 556 -8.34 -16.11 -40.29
N GLU A 557 -8.89 -15.15 -39.54
CA GLU A 557 -8.15 -14.26 -38.65
C GLU A 557 -7.53 -14.99 -37.45
N TYR A 558 -8.21 -16.01 -36.91
CA TYR A 558 -7.68 -16.83 -35.82
C TYR A 558 -6.78 -17.96 -36.32
N ASP A 559 -6.99 -18.43 -37.55
CA ASP A 559 -6.12 -19.43 -38.18
C ASP A 559 -4.70 -18.86 -38.39
N ILE A 560 -4.56 -17.60 -38.84
CA ILE A 560 -3.25 -16.97 -39.04
C ILE A 560 -2.49 -16.83 -37.71
N ILE A 561 -3.18 -16.42 -36.64
CA ILE A 561 -2.56 -16.32 -35.30
C ILE A 561 -2.16 -17.73 -34.80
N GLY A 562 -3.03 -18.72 -35.00
CA GLY A 562 -2.76 -20.12 -34.65
C GLY A 562 -1.57 -20.71 -35.41
N GLU A 563 -1.45 -20.44 -36.71
CA GLU A 563 -0.32 -20.86 -37.54
C GLU A 563 1.00 -20.22 -37.10
N GLN A 564 1.01 -18.92 -36.77
CA GLN A 564 2.20 -18.26 -36.25
C GLN A 564 2.62 -18.82 -34.89
N LEU A 565 1.67 -19.05 -33.98
CA LEU A 565 1.98 -19.67 -32.69
C LEU A 565 2.52 -21.09 -32.84
N ALA A 566 1.97 -21.87 -33.77
CA ALA A 566 2.45 -23.22 -34.07
C ALA A 566 3.88 -23.20 -34.66
N TYR A 567 4.15 -22.31 -35.61
CA TYR A 567 5.47 -22.12 -36.21
C TYR A 567 6.52 -21.76 -35.15
N TRP A 568 6.29 -20.71 -34.36
CA TRP A 568 7.25 -20.25 -33.35
C TRP A 568 7.44 -21.26 -32.21
N SER A 569 6.41 -22.06 -31.88
CA SER A 569 6.54 -23.17 -30.94
C SER A 569 7.51 -24.24 -31.45
N VAL A 570 7.48 -24.56 -32.76
CA VAL A 570 8.42 -25.49 -33.39
C VAL A 570 9.83 -24.90 -33.41
N VAL A 571 9.99 -23.65 -33.85
CA VAL A 571 11.29 -22.95 -33.90
C VAL A 571 11.95 -22.92 -32.53
N LYS A 572 11.21 -22.56 -31.48
CA LYS A 572 11.73 -22.48 -30.11
C LYS A 572 12.13 -23.85 -29.57
N ARG A 573 11.31 -24.88 -29.83
CA ARG A 573 11.62 -26.26 -29.43
C ARG A 573 12.86 -26.80 -30.15
N ASP A 574 13.00 -26.54 -31.44
CA ASP A 574 14.10 -27.07 -32.24
C ASP A 574 15.41 -26.34 -31.93
N LEU A 575 15.38 -25.03 -31.63
CA LEU A 575 16.55 -24.32 -31.08
C LEU A 575 16.98 -24.92 -29.74
N LEU A 576 16.05 -25.15 -28.81
CA LEU A 576 16.38 -25.72 -27.50
C LEU A 576 17.02 -27.11 -27.63
N ARG A 577 16.55 -27.93 -28.57
CA ARG A 577 17.17 -29.23 -28.89
C ARG A 577 18.57 -29.08 -29.48
N LEU A 578 18.79 -28.08 -30.34
CA LEU A 578 20.10 -27.83 -30.95
C LEU A 578 21.12 -27.37 -29.89
N VAL A 579 20.69 -26.54 -28.94
CA VAL A 579 21.50 -26.09 -27.81
C VAL A 579 21.83 -27.25 -26.88
N GLU A 580 20.87 -28.11 -26.56
CA GLU A 580 21.09 -29.32 -25.75
C GLU A 580 22.07 -30.31 -26.42
N GLN A 581 22.01 -30.45 -27.75
CA GLN A 581 22.96 -31.29 -28.51
C GLN A 581 24.40 -30.74 -28.47
N VAL A 582 24.56 -29.41 -28.55
CA VAL A 582 25.89 -28.76 -28.51
C VAL A 582 26.48 -28.76 -27.09
N GLU A 583 25.65 -28.68 -26.05
CA GLU A 583 26.08 -28.83 -24.66
C GLU A 583 26.50 -30.26 -24.30
N GLY A 584 25.94 -31.27 -24.99
CA GLY A 584 26.27 -32.68 -24.82
C GLY A 584 27.63 -33.10 -25.39
N ASP A 585 28.15 -32.37 -26.38
CA ASP A 585 29.36 -32.77 -27.14
C ASP A 585 30.66 -32.06 -26.65
N GLY A 586 30.64 -31.49 -25.44
CA GLY A 586 31.84 -30.94 -24.78
C GLY A 586 32.26 -29.52 -25.23
N GLY A 587 31.38 -28.77 -25.90
CA GLY A 587 31.62 -27.37 -26.28
C GLY A 587 31.68 -26.40 -25.08
N HIS A 588 32.38 -25.27 -25.25
CA HIS A 588 32.57 -24.22 -24.24
C HIS A 588 31.24 -23.74 -23.61
N ARG A 589 30.88 -24.30 -22.45
CA ARG A 589 29.64 -24.05 -21.69
C ARG A 589 29.26 -22.58 -21.49
N ILE A 590 30.24 -21.68 -21.41
CA ILE A 590 30.01 -20.24 -21.21
C ILE A 590 29.53 -19.59 -22.51
N LEU A 591 30.18 -19.90 -23.64
CA LEU A 591 29.79 -19.36 -24.95
C LEU A 591 28.44 -19.91 -25.43
N THR A 592 28.13 -21.18 -25.13
CA THR A 592 26.83 -21.79 -25.43
C THR A 592 25.71 -21.18 -24.59
N GLY A 593 25.96 -20.85 -23.32
CA GLY A 593 25.02 -20.14 -22.46
C GLY A 593 24.71 -18.72 -22.96
N THR A 594 25.74 -17.93 -23.28
CA THR A 594 25.54 -16.57 -23.81
C THR A 594 24.86 -16.61 -25.18
N PHE A 595 25.20 -17.58 -26.04
CA PHE A 595 24.53 -17.77 -27.32
C PHE A 595 23.07 -18.22 -27.16
N ARG A 596 22.77 -19.09 -26.19
CA ARG A 596 21.42 -19.50 -25.83
C ARG A 596 20.58 -18.30 -25.43
N ASP A 597 21.07 -17.46 -24.51
CA ASP A 597 20.31 -16.34 -23.98
C ASP A 597 20.07 -15.25 -25.04
N LEU A 598 21.10 -14.93 -25.83
CA LEU A 598 20.99 -13.99 -26.96
C LEU A 598 20.05 -14.50 -28.07
N SER A 599 20.11 -15.81 -28.37
CA SER A 599 19.24 -16.43 -29.37
C SER A 599 17.80 -16.54 -28.87
N LEU A 600 17.58 -16.86 -27.60
CA LEU A 600 16.24 -16.95 -27.01
C LEU A 600 15.59 -15.57 -26.93
N ALA A 601 16.33 -14.54 -26.53
CA ALA A 601 15.85 -13.15 -26.52
C ALA A 601 15.49 -12.68 -27.93
N SER A 602 16.33 -12.99 -28.93
CA SER A 602 16.09 -12.64 -30.33
C SER A 602 14.87 -13.37 -30.90
N ILE A 603 14.69 -14.66 -30.59
CA ILE A 603 13.52 -15.45 -31.01
C ILE A 603 12.26 -14.98 -30.29
N ASN A 604 12.31 -14.70 -28.99
CA ASN A 604 11.15 -14.20 -28.26
C ASN A 604 10.69 -12.84 -28.82
N ARG A 605 11.64 -11.97 -29.21
CA ARG A 605 11.35 -10.70 -29.87
C ARG A 605 10.75 -10.91 -31.27
N ALA A 606 11.34 -11.77 -32.09
CA ALA A 606 10.82 -12.07 -33.42
C ALA A 606 9.43 -12.74 -33.37
N MET A 607 9.20 -13.62 -32.40
CA MET A 607 7.90 -14.21 -32.13
C MET A 607 6.89 -13.15 -31.70
N TYR A 608 7.26 -12.24 -30.79
CA TYR A 608 6.39 -11.16 -30.36
C TYR A 608 6.00 -10.26 -31.54
N GLU A 609 6.97 -9.80 -32.34
CA GLU A 609 6.73 -8.97 -33.52
C GLU A 609 5.88 -9.71 -34.56
N SER A 610 6.15 -10.99 -34.82
CA SER A 610 5.39 -11.81 -35.77
C SER A 610 3.95 -12.06 -35.33
N VAL A 611 3.72 -12.38 -34.05
CA VAL A 611 2.37 -12.60 -33.50
C VAL A 611 1.62 -11.27 -33.41
N PHE A 612 2.29 -10.18 -33.03
CA PHE A 612 1.72 -8.84 -33.02
C PHE A 612 1.24 -8.42 -34.41
N LEU A 613 2.06 -8.60 -35.45
CA LEU A 613 1.69 -8.32 -36.83
C LEU A 613 0.54 -9.22 -37.32
N ALA A 614 0.49 -10.49 -36.90
CA ALA A 614 -0.63 -11.38 -37.19
C ALA A 614 -1.94 -10.91 -36.52
N VAL A 615 -1.85 -10.41 -35.29
CA VAL A 615 -2.99 -9.82 -34.56
C VAL A 615 -3.43 -8.50 -35.19
N GLU A 616 -2.49 -7.65 -35.60
CA GLU A 616 -2.79 -6.41 -36.31
C GLU A 616 -3.44 -6.69 -37.68
N HIS A 617 -2.95 -7.69 -38.40
CA HIS A 617 -3.55 -8.14 -39.66
C HIS A 617 -4.95 -8.72 -39.45
N ALA A 618 -5.14 -9.57 -38.44
CA ALA A 618 -6.45 -10.08 -38.01
C ALA A 618 -7.42 -8.96 -37.61
N HIS A 619 -6.91 -7.92 -36.95
CA HIS A 619 -7.67 -6.73 -36.57
C HIS A 619 -8.06 -5.88 -37.79
N ASN A 620 -7.17 -5.73 -38.77
CA ASN A 620 -7.44 -5.03 -40.02
C ASN A 620 -8.42 -5.81 -40.92
N LEU A 621 -8.34 -7.14 -40.94
CA LEU A 621 -9.32 -8.03 -41.59
C LEU A 621 -10.71 -7.88 -40.96
N ARG A 622 -10.82 -7.67 -39.64
CA ARG A 622 -12.08 -7.34 -38.96
C ARG A 622 -12.74 -6.04 -39.45
N SER A 623 -12.02 -5.17 -40.16
CA SER A 623 -12.62 -3.99 -40.83
C SER A 623 -13.34 -4.33 -42.14
N GLY A 624 -13.24 -5.58 -42.63
CA GLY A 624 -13.91 -6.09 -43.82
C GLY A 624 -14.75 -7.34 -43.53
N TYR A 625 -16.06 -7.16 -43.43
CA TYR A 625 -17.11 -8.19 -43.62
C TYR A 625 -17.02 -9.49 -42.77
N CYS A 626 -17.77 -9.53 -41.66
CA CYS A 626 -18.05 -10.78 -40.95
C CYS A 626 -19.27 -11.50 -41.56
N ALA A 627 -19.05 -12.63 -42.25
CA ALA A 627 -20.10 -13.42 -42.90
C ALA A 627 -21.15 -14.00 -41.93
N ALA A 628 -20.89 -14.03 -40.61
CA ALA A 628 -21.80 -14.57 -39.61
C ALA A 628 -22.88 -13.60 -39.10
N THR A 629 -22.72 -12.28 -39.28
CA THR A 629 -23.64 -11.29 -38.69
C THR A 629 -24.36 -10.39 -39.71
N GLY A 630 -24.03 -10.47 -40.99
CA GLY A 630 -24.74 -9.77 -42.06
C GLY A 630 -24.76 -8.24 -41.93
N ARG A 631 -23.90 -7.63 -41.10
CA ARG A 631 -23.86 -6.17 -40.89
C ARG A 631 -22.60 -5.56 -41.51
N ARG A 632 -22.82 -4.57 -42.37
CA ARG A 632 -21.81 -3.71 -42.97
C ARG A 632 -21.47 -2.60 -41.97
N ALA A 633 -20.23 -2.53 -41.48
CA ALA A 633 -19.71 -1.31 -40.87
C ALA A 633 -19.15 -0.41 -41.98
N VAL A 634 -19.53 0.86 -41.96
CA VAL A 634 -19.18 1.85 -42.99
C VAL A 634 -17.71 2.27 -42.79
N ALA A 635 -16.90 2.11 -43.83
CA ALA A 635 -15.49 2.50 -43.84
C ALA A 635 -15.33 4.02 -44.03
N ALA A 636 -14.45 4.63 -43.24
CA ALA A 636 -13.65 5.78 -43.65
C ALA A 636 -12.29 5.22 -44.10
N GLY A 637 -11.96 5.41 -45.37
CA GLY A 637 -10.90 4.68 -46.07
C GLY A 637 -9.48 5.13 -45.74
N TYR A 638 -8.56 4.19 -45.92
CA TYR A 638 -7.16 4.40 -46.28
C TYR A 638 -6.64 3.10 -46.93
N ASP A 639 -6.23 3.18 -48.20
CA ASP A 639 -5.74 2.04 -48.99
C ASP A 639 -4.40 1.52 -48.44
N GLY A 640 -4.40 0.28 -47.95
CA GLY A 640 -3.23 -0.42 -47.39
C GLY A 640 -2.74 -1.63 -48.19
N GLU A 641 -3.37 -1.95 -49.32
CA GLU A 641 -3.09 -3.21 -50.05
C GLU A 641 -1.75 -3.22 -50.80
N GLU A 642 -1.13 -2.07 -51.09
CA GLU A 642 0.13 -2.05 -51.87
C GLU A 642 1.40 -2.31 -51.05
N ARG A 643 1.36 -2.30 -49.70
CA ARG A 643 2.57 -2.48 -48.88
C ARG A 643 2.92 -3.94 -48.60
N TYR A 644 1.94 -4.84 -48.57
CA TYR A 644 2.15 -6.22 -48.12
C TYR A 644 2.81 -7.11 -49.18
N GLN A 645 2.65 -6.80 -50.47
CA GLN A 645 3.34 -7.55 -51.53
C GLN A 645 4.81 -7.13 -51.70
N TYR A 646 5.19 -5.92 -51.27
CA TYR A 646 6.56 -5.43 -51.43
C TYR A 646 7.54 -6.04 -50.40
N ASP A 647 7.08 -6.32 -49.18
CA ASP A 647 7.95 -6.85 -48.12
C ASP A 647 8.17 -8.38 -48.18
N ARG A 648 7.32 -9.12 -48.90
CA ARG A 648 7.47 -10.58 -49.06
C ARG A 648 8.66 -10.98 -49.95
N GLN A 649 9.18 -10.07 -50.78
CA GLN A 649 10.30 -10.36 -51.69
C GLN A 649 11.68 -10.07 -51.09
N ARG A 650 11.76 -9.56 -49.85
CA ARG A 650 13.04 -9.19 -49.22
C ARG A 650 13.47 -10.07 -48.04
N ALA A 651 12.68 -11.08 -47.69
CA ALA A 651 13.06 -12.06 -46.70
C ALA A 651 13.33 -13.41 -47.39
N VAL A 652 14.60 -13.81 -47.34
CA VAL A 652 15.22 -15.10 -47.68
C VAL A 652 15.88 -15.19 -49.08
N PRO A 653 17.17 -15.54 -49.17
CA PRO A 653 18.15 -15.80 -48.10
C PRO A 653 18.84 -14.54 -47.58
#